data_AF-A0A2R3MY02-F1
#
_entry.id   AF-A0A2R3MY02-F1
#
_cell.length_a   1.000
_cell.length_b   1.000
_cell.length_c   1.000
_cell.angle_alpha   90.00
_cell.angle_beta   90.00
_cell.angle_gamma   90.00
#
_symmetry.space_group_name_H-M   'P 1'
#
loop_
_entity.id
_entity.type
_entity.pdbx_description
1 polymer ?
#
loop_
_entity_poly.entity_id
_entity_poly.type
_entity_poly.pdbx_seq_one_letter_code
_entity_poly.pdbx_strand_id
1 'polypeptide(L)'
;MKSGRKSIIFRAAAFLLCLVLLQPFGVRAAITEDQGIVSDPVSGVYRGLMLGDTIRQNLNFADLGGHWAKEAVSRLGALGIVQGYSEGGRYYYRPNQLVSKEEALALLLRTIGKEADAKKAAEGIEAGETVQSNLTFWSKGYLTVARRLGAITEAQLNDALAEDQSALLPMENFRRLDMATREEVAAWLVKLASAAGSTEMVPQYENQAIFRYSDWQNIKAEYLPYVEMVTRAGIMKGSGNAFAPKRGITRAEMAQAIRNMGQTLYRLRNITMKDGYVGHIADDTTLNNQTSKKERNYLVRNQTGQVDKLIYAEEISSDNQKTILSAPVLRYGTLSTMLALKEGDKVEYLVDDKGGLLYVSAKEPDQPYSFSGSLQPFDLDKGQIILKDGENSYHFTMTPSLYRRNPDQVALKIQYNDRFVPLASLPYSHRVTVTVKDKLVTEIYYQGDIIRTNEVSGIIKDIQLDFKYIVIETWDSKLLTKKYNASELTIEKRPYYENNVNSGYFDELFRHYRFDPYDGKITDLEVGDIVHALLSEEDEEYITRISASTNYVADFGRIVDVRDGGDAGSQITIRRPDESLNTYTVAPLVGVFYGEERSSLARLQAGQTVKLLINQAVISPGTLKETVKEIAVDKLGNQVANIYKGNIGLLNQAQKQLTLNHSYQLQYNRWDNYQASRVFQQNEQTKYYYNGQRVTADYVRKFLYSKDMTGYAVTTQFYSGEILDTLSFRDSRETMLARDRIETVRDNSRLTLEDRTAPIQTDDGTIILKDNHVVSFGSLLPPDYARVILNGENQAALIEVTAEPGNGSLQIFRGRIAKINEMQGFKLQSNAALKGMNWVYSPIKREFEMDHNTRIYSGEGFINQSKFLSYGEVTHTDKVYNIISDGAKANYVLEQPYLQEGVKGTIYAIDGDGIKIKDVFVYQRAQKKWVPLSLSNSYAVLTVHASALFFRENKATEKDSLKVGEVLRAMTTKDLIKSVKDSSDRTAEGYLFFVEQ
;
A
#
# COMPACT_ATOMS: atom_id res chain seq x y z
N MET A 1 -2.05 29.67 62.62
CA MET A 1 -1.85 28.28 63.13
C MET A 1 -2.93 27.41 62.53
N LYS A 2 -2.55 26.42 61.71
CA LYS A 2 -2.76 24.97 61.93
C LYS A 2 -4.23 24.59 62.14
N SER A 3 -4.83 23.59 61.51
CA SER A 3 -4.41 22.54 60.57
C SER A 3 -5.68 21.69 60.41
N GLY A 4 -6.16 21.42 59.20
CA GLY A 4 -6.08 20.06 58.67
C GLY A 4 -7.44 19.36 58.58
N ARG A 5 -7.65 18.70 57.42
CA ARG A 5 -8.71 17.74 57.05
C ARG A 5 -10.10 18.28 56.67
N LYS A 6 -10.21 18.73 55.42
CA LYS A 6 -11.36 18.41 54.53
C LYS A 6 -10.86 18.28 53.08
N SER A 7 -10.49 17.06 52.67
CA SER A 7 -10.11 16.74 51.28
C SER A 7 -10.11 15.23 51.02
N ILE A 8 -11.22 14.50 51.27
CA ILE A 8 -11.34 13.08 50.83
C ILE A 8 -12.77 12.75 50.30
N ILE A 9 -13.63 13.72 49.96
CA ILE A 9 -15.00 13.40 49.48
C ILE A 9 -15.26 13.78 48.01
N PHE A 10 -14.39 14.55 47.35
CA PHE A 10 -14.57 14.93 45.94
C PHE A 10 -13.70 14.18 44.91
N ARG A 11 -13.00 13.10 45.32
CA ARG A 11 -12.25 12.23 44.39
C ARG A 11 -12.85 10.82 44.18
N ALA A 12 -13.91 10.46 44.91
CA ALA A 12 -14.56 9.15 44.78
C ALA A 12 -15.70 9.13 43.75
N ALA A 13 -16.32 10.27 43.43
CA ALA A 13 -17.41 10.34 42.44
C ALA A 13 -16.93 10.40 40.98
N ALA A 14 -15.68 10.84 40.73
CA ALA A 14 -15.09 10.88 39.39
C ALA A 14 -14.46 9.53 38.97
N PHE A 15 -14.15 8.65 39.93
CA PHE A 15 -13.58 7.33 39.63
C PHE A 15 -14.67 6.26 39.39
N LEU A 16 -15.87 6.42 39.96
CA LEU A 16 -16.99 5.52 39.71
C LEU A 16 -17.70 5.78 38.37
N LEU A 17 -17.64 7.02 37.85
CA LEU A 17 -18.22 7.36 36.53
C LEU A 17 -17.28 7.02 35.35
N CYS A 18 -15.97 6.91 35.59
CA CYS A 18 -14.99 6.48 34.58
C CYS A 18 -14.78 4.95 34.51
N LEU A 19 -15.30 4.18 35.47
CA LEU A 19 -15.21 2.70 35.46
C LEU A 19 -16.45 1.99 34.87
N VAL A 20 -17.52 2.73 34.56
CA VAL A 20 -18.71 2.21 33.85
C VAL A 20 -18.63 2.46 32.33
N LEU A 21 -17.66 3.27 31.86
CA LEU A 21 -17.40 3.52 30.43
C LEU A 21 -16.18 2.74 29.88
N LEU A 22 -15.60 1.85 30.68
CA LEU A 22 -14.58 0.88 30.27
C LEU A 22 -15.08 -0.56 30.48
N GLN A 23 -16.35 -0.82 30.14
CA GLN A 23 -16.63 -2.15 29.63
C GLN A 23 -15.97 -2.19 28.24
N PRO A 24 -15.13 -3.17 27.89
CA PRO A 24 -14.95 -3.43 26.49
C PRO A 24 -16.37 -3.64 25.96
N PHE A 25 -16.85 -2.74 25.10
CA PHE A 25 -17.79 -3.18 24.10
C PHE A 25 -17.04 -4.30 23.38
N GLY A 26 -17.16 -5.52 23.91
CA GLY A 26 -17.07 -6.70 23.10
C GLY A 26 -18.16 -6.48 22.08
N VAL A 27 -17.81 -5.81 21.00
CA VAL A 27 -18.40 -6.09 19.71
C VAL A 27 -18.19 -7.59 19.62
N ARG A 28 -19.21 -8.37 20.03
CA ARG A 28 -19.40 -9.68 19.44
C ARG A 28 -19.53 -9.31 17.98
N ALA A 29 -18.42 -9.40 17.24
CA ALA A 29 -18.47 -9.43 15.82
C ALA A 29 -19.54 -10.47 15.54
N ALA A 30 -20.68 -10.02 14.99
CA ALA A 30 -21.66 -10.96 14.47
C ALA A 30 -20.83 -11.89 13.60
N ILE A 31 -20.85 -13.19 13.91
CA ILE A 31 -20.17 -14.17 13.07
C ILE A 31 -20.84 -13.98 11.72
N THR A 32 -20.16 -13.27 10.81
CA THR A 32 -20.68 -13.05 9.48
C THR A 32 -20.79 -14.43 8.84
N GLU A 33 -22.00 -14.76 8.43
CA GLU A 33 -22.30 -15.95 7.65
C GLU A 33 -21.43 -15.95 6.40
N ASP A 34 -20.95 -17.13 6.00
CA ASP A 34 -20.18 -17.28 4.76
C ASP A 34 -21.13 -17.21 3.57
N GLN A 35 -21.50 -15.98 3.19
CA GLN A 35 -22.53 -15.73 2.18
C GLN A 35 -22.19 -16.29 0.78
N GLY A 36 -20.92 -16.62 0.54
CA GLY A 36 -20.45 -17.22 -0.72
C GLY A 36 -20.51 -18.75 -0.76
N ILE A 37 -20.70 -19.43 0.38
CA ILE A 37 -20.57 -20.90 0.46
C ILE A 37 -21.57 -21.64 -0.42
N VAL A 38 -22.77 -21.07 -0.62
CA VAL A 38 -23.84 -21.67 -1.41
C VAL A 38 -23.50 -21.71 -2.91
N SER A 39 -22.66 -20.77 -3.37
CA SER A 39 -22.23 -20.70 -4.77
C SER A 39 -20.97 -21.51 -5.08
N ASP A 40 -20.24 -21.96 -4.06
CA ASP A 40 -18.98 -22.68 -4.26
C ASP A 40 -19.22 -24.17 -4.57
N PRO A 41 -18.40 -24.79 -5.45
CA PRO A 41 -18.57 -26.19 -5.81
C PRO A 41 -18.30 -27.10 -4.61
N VAL A 42 -19.19 -28.07 -4.42
CA VAL A 42 -19.05 -29.10 -3.37
C VAL A 42 -17.96 -30.08 -3.78
N SER A 43 -16.90 -30.15 -2.98
CA SER A 43 -15.74 -31.03 -3.15
C SER A 43 -15.96 -32.44 -2.61
N GLY A 44 -16.88 -32.62 -1.66
CA GLY A 44 -17.18 -33.91 -1.05
C GLY A 44 -18.59 -33.96 -0.49
N VAL A 45 -19.27 -35.10 -0.64
CA VAL A 45 -20.63 -35.30 -0.11
C VAL A 45 -20.60 -36.47 0.86
N TYR A 46 -21.03 -36.23 2.09
CA TYR A 46 -20.97 -37.20 3.18
C TYR A 46 -22.33 -37.37 3.83
N ARG A 47 -22.84 -38.60 3.84
CA ARG A 47 -24.19 -38.90 4.35
C ARG A 47 -24.11 -39.57 5.72
N GLY A 48 -25.01 -39.18 6.63
CA GLY A 48 -25.22 -39.89 7.87
C GLY A 48 -25.52 -41.38 7.63
N LEU A 49 -25.23 -42.20 8.64
CA LEU A 49 -25.46 -43.63 8.60
C LEU A 49 -26.82 -43.98 9.22
N MET A 50 -27.43 -45.07 8.75
CA MET A 50 -28.69 -45.59 9.29
C MET A 50 -28.61 -45.95 10.77
N LEU A 51 -27.46 -46.46 11.22
CA LEU A 51 -27.20 -46.79 12.62
C LEU A 51 -26.70 -45.59 13.44
N GLY A 52 -26.55 -44.40 12.86
CA GLY A 52 -25.91 -43.26 13.52
C GLY A 52 -26.59 -42.82 14.82
N ASP A 53 -27.93 -42.81 14.85
CA ASP A 53 -28.67 -42.46 16.06
C ASP A 53 -28.59 -43.56 17.14
N THR A 54 -28.58 -44.84 16.73
CA THR A 54 -28.36 -45.98 17.63
C THR A 54 -26.96 -45.91 18.24
N ILE A 55 -25.95 -45.64 17.42
CA ILE A 55 -24.57 -45.44 17.87
C ILE A 55 -24.53 -44.28 18.87
N ARG A 56 -25.13 -43.13 18.56
CA ARG A 56 -25.21 -41.99 19.49
C ARG A 56 -25.84 -42.37 20.83
N GLN A 57 -26.94 -43.12 20.85
CA GLN A 57 -27.57 -43.57 22.10
C GLN A 57 -26.63 -44.44 22.93
N ASN A 58 -25.91 -45.37 22.28
CA ASN A 58 -24.94 -46.25 22.94
C ASN A 58 -23.69 -45.51 23.47
N LEU A 59 -23.44 -44.28 23.00
CA LEU A 59 -22.34 -43.44 23.46
C LEU A 59 -22.72 -42.50 24.63
N ASN A 60 -23.99 -42.50 25.05
CA ASN A 60 -24.46 -41.66 26.14
C ASN A 60 -24.15 -42.29 27.51
N PHE A 61 -22.88 -42.27 27.90
CA PHE A 61 -22.42 -42.84 29.16
C PHE A 61 -22.68 -41.92 30.36
N ALA A 62 -23.32 -42.45 31.40
CA ALA A 62 -23.74 -41.69 32.58
C ALA A 62 -22.57 -41.15 33.42
N ASP A 63 -21.41 -41.81 33.37
CA ASP A 63 -20.20 -41.50 34.13
C ASP A 63 -19.16 -40.65 33.37
N LEU A 64 -19.53 -40.13 32.19
CA LEU A 64 -18.68 -39.22 31.40
C LEU A 64 -19.12 -37.75 31.46
N GLY A 65 -20.14 -37.40 32.24
CA GLY A 65 -20.55 -36.01 32.45
C GLY A 65 -19.39 -35.15 32.99
N GLY A 66 -18.89 -34.21 32.19
CA GLY A 66 -17.76 -33.35 32.56
C GLY A 66 -16.38 -34.03 32.60
N HIS A 67 -16.28 -35.33 32.26
CA HIS A 67 -15.02 -36.06 32.31
C HIS A 67 -14.11 -35.70 31.13
N TRP A 68 -12.80 -35.50 31.38
CA TRP A 68 -11.83 -35.07 30.37
C TRP A 68 -11.71 -36.02 29.17
N ALA A 69 -11.93 -37.32 29.38
CA ALA A 69 -11.89 -38.34 28.33
C ALA A 69 -13.16 -38.41 27.46
N LYS A 70 -14.20 -37.60 27.73
CA LYS A 70 -15.49 -37.68 27.03
C LYS A 70 -15.35 -37.59 25.51
N GLU A 71 -14.52 -36.67 25.02
CA GLU A 71 -14.28 -36.52 23.58
C GLU A 71 -13.61 -37.76 22.98
N ALA A 72 -12.56 -38.28 23.64
CA ALA A 72 -11.85 -39.46 23.18
C ALA A 72 -12.78 -40.68 23.13
N VAL A 73 -13.56 -40.90 24.18
CA VAL A 73 -14.49 -42.03 24.27
C VAL A 73 -15.61 -41.91 23.24
N SER A 74 -16.22 -40.73 23.09
CA SER A 74 -17.30 -40.51 22.12
C SER A 74 -16.81 -40.77 20.69
N ARG A 75 -15.63 -40.24 20.34
CA ARG A 75 -15.02 -40.41 19.02
C ARG A 75 -14.68 -41.87 18.75
N LEU A 76 -13.96 -42.52 19.66
CA LEU A 76 -13.56 -43.92 19.47
C LEU A 76 -14.74 -44.88 19.52
N GLY A 77 -15.80 -44.54 20.26
CA GLY A 77 -17.00 -45.36 20.34
C GLY A 77 -17.83 -45.26 19.07
N ALA A 78 -17.87 -44.08 18.43
CA ALA A 78 -18.47 -43.93 17.10
C ALA A 78 -17.74 -44.79 16.03
N LEU A 79 -16.44 -45.04 16.22
CA LEU A 79 -15.64 -45.94 15.37
C LEU A 79 -15.72 -47.43 15.78
N GLY A 80 -16.53 -47.76 16.79
CA GLY A 80 -16.68 -49.10 17.34
C GLY A 80 -15.46 -49.62 18.11
N ILE A 81 -14.48 -48.76 18.41
CA ILE A 81 -13.23 -49.17 19.08
C ILE A 81 -13.47 -49.37 20.58
N VAL A 82 -14.10 -48.40 21.24
CA VAL A 82 -14.45 -48.49 22.66
C VAL A 82 -15.93 -48.79 22.84
N GLN A 83 -16.25 -49.56 23.88
CA GLN A 83 -17.60 -49.96 24.24
C GLN A 83 -17.77 -49.80 25.76
N GLY A 84 -18.98 -49.47 26.21
CA GLY A 84 -19.32 -49.44 27.63
C GLY A 84 -20.20 -50.61 28.05
N TYR A 85 -20.61 -50.59 29.31
CA TYR A 85 -21.40 -51.63 29.97
C TYR A 85 -22.81 -51.13 30.23
N SER A 86 -23.81 -51.98 30.01
CA SER A 86 -25.20 -51.67 30.37
C SER A 86 -25.48 -52.22 31.76
N GLU A 87 -25.82 -51.34 32.71
CA GLU A 87 -26.12 -51.70 34.10
C GLU A 87 -27.37 -50.95 34.56
N GLY A 88 -28.40 -51.69 34.98
CA GLY A 88 -29.66 -51.11 35.47
C GLY A 88 -30.37 -50.21 34.44
N GLY A 89 -30.23 -50.50 33.14
CA GLY A 89 -30.82 -49.70 32.05
C GLY A 89 -30.06 -48.42 31.70
N ARG A 90 -28.86 -48.20 32.26
CA ARG A 90 -27.96 -47.09 31.92
C ARG A 90 -26.62 -47.61 31.38
N TYR A 91 -25.99 -46.85 30.51
CA TYR A 91 -24.67 -47.18 29.96
C TYR A 91 -23.57 -46.48 30.76
N TYR A 92 -22.51 -47.21 31.10
CA TYR A 92 -21.34 -46.71 31.82
C TYR A 92 -20.05 -47.04 31.05
N TYR A 93 -19.12 -46.09 30.96
CA TYR A 93 -17.83 -46.32 30.33
C TYR A 93 -16.74 -46.81 31.30
N ARG A 94 -16.86 -46.42 32.57
CA ARG A 94 -15.91 -46.65 33.67
C ARG A 94 -14.53 -46.03 33.40
N PRO A 95 -14.44 -44.70 33.20
CA PRO A 95 -13.20 -44.05 32.75
C PRO A 95 -11.99 -44.28 33.67
N ASN A 96 -12.20 -44.37 34.98
CA ASN A 96 -11.12 -44.52 35.97
C ASN A 96 -10.77 -45.98 36.28
N GLN A 97 -11.47 -46.96 35.71
CA GLN A 97 -11.15 -48.37 35.90
C GLN A 97 -9.84 -48.71 35.20
N LEU A 98 -8.98 -49.49 35.86
CA LEU A 98 -7.76 -50.04 35.26
C LEU A 98 -8.10 -51.10 34.21
N VAL A 99 -7.34 -51.11 33.12
CA VAL A 99 -7.51 -52.05 32.00
C VAL A 99 -6.67 -53.29 32.24
N SER A 100 -7.22 -54.49 32.08
CA SER A 100 -6.43 -55.74 32.12
C SER A 100 -5.57 -55.90 30.86
N LYS A 101 -4.56 -56.79 30.88
CA LYS A 101 -3.72 -57.05 29.68
C LYS A 101 -4.54 -57.57 28.50
N GLU A 102 -5.50 -58.47 28.74
CA GLU A 102 -6.39 -58.96 27.68
C GLU A 102 -7.31 -57.87 27.12
N GLU A 103 -7.87 -57.00 27.97
CA GLU A 103 -8.72 -55.89 27.53
C GLU A 103 -7.92 -54.86 26.73
N ALA A 104 -6.68 -54.57 27.14
CA ALA A 104 -5.79 -53.65 26.45
C ALA A 104 -5.45 -54.17 25.05
N LEU A 105 -5.06 -55.45 24.92
CA LEU A 105 -4.78 -56.07 23.63
C LEU A 105 -6.03 -56.12 22.73
N ALA A 106 -7.19 -56.45 23.29
CA ALA A 106 -8.44 -56.45 22.54
C ALA A 106 -8.77 -55.05 21.98
N LEU A 107 -8.58 -54.00 22.79
CA LEU A 107 -8.82 -52.63 22.37
C LEU A 107 -7.83 -52.18 21.29
N LEU A 108 -6.55 -52.52 21.41
CA LEU A 108 -5.54 -52.21 20.38
C LEU A 108 -5.80 -52.97 19.08
N LEU A 109 -6.28 -54.22 19.14
CA LEU A 109 -6.68 -54.96 17.95
C LEU A 109 -7.91 -54.35 17.26
N ARG A 110 -8.91 -53.87 18.02
CA ARG A 110 -10.01 -53.07 17.44
C ARG A 110 -9.49 -51.78 16.80
N THR A 111 -8.52 -51.14 17.45
CA THR A 111 -7.88 -49.90 16.96
C THR A 111 -7.30 -50.08 15.55
N ILE A 112 -6.63 -51.22 15.29
CA ILE A 112 -6.05 -51.55 13.98
C ILE A 112 -7.01 -52.32 13.05
N GLY A 113 -8.31 -52.40 13.37
CA GLY A 113 -9.33 -53.02 12.51
C GLY A 113 -9.30 -54.55 12.47
N LYS A 114 -8.69 -55.21 13.47
CA LYS A 114 -8.50 -56.67 13.52
C LYS A 114 -9.51 -57.42 14.38
N GLU A 115 -10.65 -56.80 14.66
CA GLU A 115 -11.72 -57.41 15.45
C GLU A 115 -12.35 -58.63 14.75
N ALA A 116 -12.59 -58.55 13.43
CA ALA A 116 -13.14 -59.68 12.68
C ALA A 116 -12.18 -60.88 12.67
N ASP A 117 -10.88 -60.62 12.51
CA ASP A 117 -9.84 -61.66 12.58
C ASP A 117 -9.80 -62.33 13.96
N ALA A 118 -9.98 -61.55 15.04
CA ALA A 118 -10.01 -62.06 16.41
C ALA A 118 -11.27 -62.89 16.68
N LYS A 119 -12.44 -62.46 16.20
CA LYS A 119 -13.68 -63.25 16.30
C LYS A 119 -13.58 -64.56 15.55
N LYS A 120 -13.06 -64.54 14.33
CA LYS A 120 -12.84 -65.75 13.52
C LYS A 120 -11.82 -66.71 14.15
N ALA A 121 -10.79 -66.16 14.81
CA ALA A 121 -9.85 -66.96 15.57
C ALA A 121 -10.49 -67.60 16.82
N ALA A 122 -11.48 -66.94 17.44
CA ALA A 122 -12.24 -67.53 18.55
C ALA A 122 -13.16 -68.67 18.07
N GLU A 123 -13.86 -68.49 16.95
CA GLU A 123 -14.73 -69.52 16.34
C GLU A 123 -13.95 -70.80 15.95
N GLY A 124 -12.71 -70.65 15.46
CA GLY A 124 -11.84 -71.80 15.14
C GLY A 124 -11.41 -72.64 16.35
N ILE A 125 -11.57 -72.11 17.57
CA ILE A 125 -11.26 -72.79 18.83
C ILE A 125 -12.49 -73.58 19.33
N GLU A 126 -13.72 -73.20 18.94
CA GLU A 126 -14.98 -73.86 19.36
C GLU A 126 -15.18 -75.27 18.82
N ALA A 127 -14.45 -75.68 17.78
CA ALA A 127 -14.62 -77.00 17.15
C ALA A 127 -14.10 -78.20 17.99
N GLY A 128 -13.58 -77.99 19.21
CA GLY A 128 -12.90 -79.04 19.97
C GLY A 128 -13.03 -79.08 21.50
N GLU A 129 -13.71 -78.17 22.19
CA GLU A 129 -13.72 -78.15 23.68
C GLU A 129 -15.12 -77.93 24.29
N THR A 130 -15.36 -78.53 25.47
CA THR A 130 -16.64 -78.56 26.18
C THR A 130 -16.96 -77.24 26.89
N VAL A 131 -18.27 -76.98 27.01
CA VAL A 131 -18.89 -75.73 27.47
C VAL A 131 -18.56 -75.41 28.95
N GLN A 132 -17.57 -74.55 29.21
CA GLN A 132 -17.50 -73.79 30.47
C GLN A 132 -16.85 -72.39 30.28
N SER A 133 -17.65 -71.36 30.62
CA SER A 133 -17.37 -69.91 30.68
C SER A 133 -17.19 -69.14 29.35
N ASN A 134 -18.31 -68.61 28.84
CA ASN A 134 -18.37 -67.69 27.67
C ASN A 134 -17.48 -66.44 27.76
N LEU A 135 -16.98 -66.07 28.96
CA LEU A 135 -16.04 -64.95 29.16
C LEU A 135 -14.57 -65.31 28.86
N THR A 136 -14.23 -66.59 28.77
CA THR A 136 -12.85 -67.04 28.50
C THR A 136 -12.59 -67.20 26.99
N PHE A 137 -13.63 -67.43 26.17
CA PHE A 137 -13.49 -67.71 24.74
C PHE A 137 -13.19 -66.48 23.87
N TRP A 138 -13.78 -65.32 24.18
CA TRP A 138 -13.54 -64.13 23.37
C TRP A 138 -12.08 -63.66 23.46
N SER A 139 -11.46 -63.69 24.64
CA SER A 139 -10.07 -63.24 24.82
C SER A 139 -9.06 -64.18 24.15
N LYS A 140 -9.34 -65.50 24.06
CA LYS A 140 -8.50 -66.47 23.31
C LYS A 140 -8.27 -66.02 21.85
N GLY A 141 -9.31 -65.57 21.16
CA GLY A 141 -9.23 -65.09 19.78
C GLY A 141 -8.36 -63.83 19.64
N TYR A 142 -8.56 -62.84 20.51
CA TYR A 142 -7.74 -61.62 20.53
C TYR A 142 -6.27 -61.92 20.87
N LEU A 143 -5.99 -62.77 21.86
CA LEU A 143 -4.63 -63.15 22.24
C LEU A 143 -3.92 -63.90 21.10
N THR A 144 -4.61 -64.81 20.41
CA THR A 144 -4.09 -65.52 19.24
C THR A 144 -3.68 -64.55 18.12
N VAL A 145 -4.54 -63.56 17.82
CA VAL A 145 -4.22 -62.55 16.80
C VAL A 145 -3.10 -61.61 17.28
N ALA A 146 -3.08 -61.23 18.55
CA ALA A 146 -2.00 -60.42 19.13
C ALA A 146 -0.65 -61.12 19.00
N ARG A 147 -0.58 -62.44 19.25
CA ARG A 147 0.61 -63.25 18.98
C ARG A 147 0.92 -63.29 17.51
N ARG A 148 -0.07 -63.49 16.64
CA ARG A 148 0.13 -63.56 15.18
C ARG A 148 0.79 -62.29 14.62
N LEU A 149 0.42 -61.15 15.18
CA LEU A 149 0.94 -59.84 14.83
C LEU A 149 2.19 -59.44 15.65
N GLY A 150 2.73 -60.34 16.48
CA GLY A 150 3.98 -60.14 17.21
C GLY A 150 3.89 -59.23 18.45
N ALA A 151 2.69 -58.89 18.92
CA ALA A 151 2.52 -58.08 20.12
C ALA A 151 2.94 -58.82 21.40
N ILE A 152 2.62 -60.11 21.47
CA ILE A 152 3.02 -61.04 22.53
C ILE A 152 3.76 -62.25 21.94
N THR A 153 4.58 -62.92 22.75
CA THR A 153 5.31 -64.13 22.35
C THR A 153 4.46 -65.39 22.47
N GLU A 154 4.92 -66.51 21.91
CA GLU A 154 4.27 -67.82 22.07
C GLU A 154 4.20 -68.25 23.54
N ALA A 155 5.27 -68.02 24.32
CA ALA A 155 5.28 -68.30 25.76
C ALA A 155 4.24 -67.46 26.51
N GLN A 156 4.12 -66.16 26.17
CA GLN A 156 3.11 -65.28 26.76
C GLN A 156 1.69 -65.67 26.35
N LEU A 157 1.49 -66.19 25.14
CA LEU A 157 0.20 -66.74 24.71
C LEU A 157 -0.14 -67.99 25.54
N ASN A 158 0.80 -68.92 25.73
CA ASN A 158 0.59 -70.11 26.55
C ASN A 158 0.23 -69.77 28.00
N ASP A 159 0.96 -68.84 28.62
CA ASP A 159 0.63 -68.32 29.95
C ASP A 159 -0.78 -67.69 29.97
N ALA A 160 -1.11 -66.89 28.95
CA ALA A 160 -2.42 -66.26 28.86
C ALA A 160 -3.56 -67.28 28.66
N LEU A 161 -3.30 -68.43 28.04
CA LEU A 161 -4.31 -69.47 27.79
C LEU A 161 -4.52 -70.40 29.00
N ALA A 162 -3.66 -70.37 30.02
CA ALA A 162 -3.85 -71.16 31.24
C ALA A 162 -5.18 -70.82 31.93
N GLU A 163 -5.97 -71.84 32.27
CA GLU A 163 -7.29 -71.67 32.88
C GLU A 163 -7.19 -70.94 34.23
N ASP A 164 -6.29 -71.40 35.10
CA ASP A 164 -6.02 -70.78 36.40
C ASP A 164 -4.90 -69.74 36.32
N GLN A 165 -5.29 -68.48 36.16
CA GLN A 165 -4.37 -67.34 36.17
C GLN A 165 -3.77 -67.02 37.55
N SER A 166 -4.30 -67.60 38.63
CA SER A 166 -3.78 -67.40 39.99
C SER A 166 -2.57 -68.27 40.29
N ALA A 167 -2.42 -69.39 39.59
CA ALA A 167 -1.28 -70.30 39.70
C ALA A 167 0.00 -69.78 39.02
N LEU A 168 -0.11 -68.78 38.13
CA LEU A 168 1.02 -68.17 37.44
C LEU A 168 1.75 -67.15 38.32
N LEU A 169 3.08 -67.11 38.23
CA LEU A 169 3.91 -66.20 39.02
C LEU A 169 3.91 -64.78 38.41
N PRO A 170 3.42 -63.74 39.11
CA PRO A 170 3.20 -62.41 38.52
C PRO A 170 4.47 -61.67 38.02
N MET A 171 5.67 -62.07 38.45
CA MET A 171 6.94 -61.48 37.98
C MET A 171 7.59 -62.28 36.84
N GLU A 172 7.14 -63.50 36.58
CA GLU A 172 7.75 -64.42 35.61
C GLU A 172 6.82 -64.72 34.42
N ASN A 173 5.51 -64.84 34.66
CA ASN A 173 4.53 -65.23 33.67
C ASN A 173 3.68 -64.05 33.16
N PHE A 174 3.16 -64.19 31.94
CA PHE A 174 2.17 -63.28 31.40
C PHE A 174 0.76 -63.61 31.94
N ARG A 175 0.32 -62.84 32.94
CA ARG A 175 -1.03 -62.97 33.51
C ARG A 175 -2.00 -62.03 32.80
N ARG A 176 -2.97 -62.59 32.06
CA ARG A 176 -3.90 -61.84 31.20
C ARG A 176 -4.86 -60.93 31.99
N LEU A 177 -5.19 -61.34 33.21
CA LEU A 177 -6.13 -60.63 34.10
C LEU A 177 -5.45 -59.53 34.93
N ASP A 178 -4.12 -59.50 34.98
CA ASP A 178 -3.39 -58.43 35.66
C ASP A 178 -3.57 -57.09 34.92
N MET A 179 -3.37 -55.98 35.63
CA MET A 179 -3.46 -54.65 35.02
C MET A 179 -2.36 -54.45 33.96
N ALA A 180 -2.74 -53.89 32.82
CA ALA A 180 -1.79 -53.52 31.78
C ALA A 180 -1.02 -52.27 32.22
N THR A 181 0.30 -52.36 32.23
CA THR A 181 1.17 -51.23 32.55
C THR A 181 1.31 -50.29 31.35
N ARG A 182 1.67 -49.03 31.59
CA ARG A 182 1.86 -48.03 30.53
C ARG A 182 2.96 -48.39 29.54
N GLU A 183 4.04 -49.01 30.01
CA GLU A 183 5.13 -49.49 29.14
C GLU A 183 4.71 -50.68 28.24
N GLU A 184 3.89 -51.60 28.76
CA GLU A 184 3.36 -52.73 28.00
C GLU A 184 2.42 -52.25 26.89
N VAL A 185 1.49 -51.33 27.24
CA VAL A 185 0.58 -50.73 26.26
C VAL A 185 1.32 -49.97 25.18
N ALA A 186 2.37 -49.21 25.53
CA ALA A 186 3.20 -48.53 24.55
C ALA A 186 3.84 -49.53 23.57
N ALA A 187 4.40 -50.62 24.08
CA ALA A 187 4.99 -51.68 23.27
C ALA A 187 3.98 -52.34 22.34
N TRP A 188 2.82 -52.76 22.86
CA TRP A 188 1.79 -53.41 22.04
C TRP A 188 1.19 -52.47 21.01
N LEU A 189 0.96 -51.20 21.35
CA LEU A 189 0.40 -50.22 20.43
C LEU A 189 1.30 -50.04 19.21
N VAL A 190 2.60 -49.85 19.43
CA VAL A 190 3.57 -49.67 18.33
C VAL A 190 3.72 -50.95 17.51
N LYS A 191 3.88 -52.12 18.16
CA LYS A 191 4.00 -53.41 17.47
C LYS A 191 2.79 -53.72 16.59
N LEU A 192 1.59 -53.56 17.14
CA LEU A 192 0.34 -53.83 16.42
C LEU A 192 0.10 -52.84 15.28
N ALA A 193 0.38 -51.55 15.49
CA ALA A 193 0.29 -50.55 14.43
C ALA A 193 1.27 -50.85 13.29
N SER A 194 2.52 -51.21 13.61
CA SER A 194 3.52 -51.62 12.63
C SER A 194 3.09 -52.86 11.84
N ALA A 195 2.60 -53.89 12.53
CA ALA A 195 2.11 -55.12 11.91
C ALA A 195 0.85 -54.89 11.03
N ALA A 196 0.09 -53.83 11.31
CA ALA A 196 -1.04 -53.40 10.49
C ALA A 196 -0.63 -52.51 9.29
N GLY A 197 0.67 -52.34 9.06
CA GLY A 197 1.21 -51.59 7.91
C GLY A 197 1.53 -50.12 8.19
N SER A 198 1.55 -49.68 9.45
CA SER A 198 2.03 -48.34 9.79
C SER A 198 3.55 -48.24 9.59
N THR A 199 3.98 -47.29 8.77
CA THR A 199 5.41 -46.93 8.60
C THR A 199 5.88 -45.89 9.60
N GLU A 200 4.95 -45.19 10.25
CA GLU A 200 5.23 -44.14 11.25
C GLU A 200 5.46 -44.73 12.65
N MET A 201 4.78 -45.83 12.98
CA MET A 201 4.81 -46.46 14.30
C MET A 201 5.84 -47.58 14.36
N VAL A 202 7.11 -47.21 14.42
CA VAL A 202 8.24 -48.16 14.49
C VAL A 202 9.10 -47.90 15.74
N PRO A 203 9.77 -48.93 16.31
CA PRO A 203 10.64 -48.77 17.48
C PRO A 203 11.76 -47.75 17.22
N GLN A 204 12.01 -46.87 18.19
CA GLN A 204 13.02 -45.81 18.12
C GLN A 204 14.19 -46.12 19.07
N TYR A 205 15.38 -46.34 18.52
CA TYR A 205 16.55 -46.72 19.32
C TYR A 205 17.39 -45.51 19.77
N GLU A 206 17.15 -44.34 19.19
CA GLU A 206 17.77 -43.08 19.59
C GLU A 206 16.90 -42.42 20.68
N ASN A 207 17.25 -42.64 21.94
CA ASN A 207 16.49 -42.13 23.08
C ASN A 207 16.77 -40.64 23.28
N GLN A 208 15.78 -39.78 23.02
CA GLN A 208 15.89 -38.34 23.28
C GLN A 208 14.67 -37.80 24.02
N ALA A 209 13.48 -38.32 23.72
CA ALA A 209 12.24 -37.82 24.30
C ALA A 209 12.01 -38.34 25.72
N ILE A 210 12.29 -39.62 26.02
CA ILE A 210 12.04 -40.21 27.33
C ILE A 210 12.93 -39.65 28.45
N PHE A 211 14.11 -39.13 28.13
CA PHE A 211 15.05 -38.60 29.14
C PHE A 211 14.55 -37.34 29.85
N ARG A 212 13.47 -36.73 29.35
CA ARG A 212 12.78 -35.64 30.07
C ARG A 212 12.06 -36.12 31.34
N TYR A 213 11.82 -37.42 31.49
CA TYR A 213 11.14 -37.98 32.64
C TYR A 213 12.14 -38.53 33.65
N SER A 214 11.98 -38.19 34.93
CA SER A 214 12.91 -38.60 36.00
C SER A 214 12.92 -40.11 36.27
N ASP A 215 11.87 -40.83 35.85
CA ASP A 215 11.66 -42.25 36.09
C ASP A 215 11.89 -43.12 34.83
N TRP A 216 12.53 -42.58 33.78
CA TRP A 216 12.77 -43.30 32.53
C TRP A 216 13.57 -44.60 32.73
N GLN A 217 14.46 -44.65 33.73
CA GLN A 217 15.26 -45.83 34.08
C GLN A 217 14.40 -47.01 34.58
N ASN A 218 13.15 -46.75 34.98
CA ASN A 218 12.22 -47.79 35.41
C ASN A 218 11.50 -48.49 34.23
N ILE A 219 11.74 -48.05 32.99
CA ILE A 219 11.22 -48.70 31.78
C ILE A 219 12.03 -49.97 31.51
N LYS A 220 11.38 -51.11 31.23
CA LYS A 220 12.11 -52.33 30.81
C LYS A 220 12.91 -52.05 29.53
N ALA A 221 14.15 -52.54 29.47
CA ALA A 221 15.05 -52.30 28.33
C ALA A 221 14.41 -52.68 26.98
N GLU A 222 13.66 -53.79 26.93
CA GLU A 222 12.93 -54.26 25.75
C GLU A 222 11.74 -53.35 25.33
N TYR A 223 11.19 -52.55 26.25
CA TYR A 223 10.09 -51.62 25.97
C TYR A 223 10.57 -50.21 25.67
N LEU A 224 11.81 -49.89 26.03
CA LEU A 224 12.43 -48.58 25.84
C LEU A 224 12.20 -48.00 24.43
N PRO A 225 12.48 -48.72 23.32
CA PRO A 225 12.33 -48.12 21.99
C PRO A 225 10.88 -47.85 21.59
N TYR A 226 9.92 -48.56 22.19
CA TYR A 226 8.49 -48.33 21.93
C TYR A 226 7.93 -47.19 22.79
N VAL A 227 8.37 -47.10 24.04
CA VAL A 227 8.03 -45.98 24.94
C VAL A 227 8.60 -44.67 24.38
N GLU A 228 9.81 -44.70 23.82
CA GLU A 228 10.38 -43.56 23.09
C GLU A 228 9.48 -43.14 21.93
N MET A 229 9.02 -44.09 21.11
CA MET A 229 8.16 -43.80 19.97
C MET A 229 6.86 -43.09 20.38
N VAL A 230 6.11 -43.64 21.34
CA VAL A 230 4.83 -43.05 21.77
C VAL A 230 5.02 -41.72 22.51
N THR A 231 6.17 -41.52 23.15
CA THR A 231 6.52 -40.25 23.81
C THR A 231 6.86 -39.19 22.77
N ARG A 232 7.71 -39.52 21.80
CA ARG A 232 8.12 -38.62 20.71
C ARG A 232 6.93 -38.19 19.86
N ALA A 233 6.02 -39.11 19.55
CA ALA A 233 4.78 -38.82 18.82
C ALA A 233 3.70 -38.13 19.67
N GLY A 234 3.92 -37.96 20.98
CA GLY A 234 2.94 -37.34 21.88
C GLY A 234 1.68 -38.17 22.12
N ILE A 235 1.71 -39.46 21.77
CA ILE A 235 0.61 -40.43 21.91
C ILE A 235 0.36 -40.70 23.39
N MET A 236 1.43 -41.01 24.14
CA MET A 236 1.39 -41.18 25.59
C MET A 236 2.24 -40.10 26.25
N LYS A 237 1.64 -39.38 27.21
CA LYS A 237 2.31 -38.31 27.97
C LYS A 237 2.38 -38.70 29.45
N GLY A 238 3.48 -38.32 30.10
CA GLY A 238 3.65 -38.44 31.55
C GLY A 238 2.87 -37.37 32.32
N SER A 239 2.84 -37.49 33.64
CA SER A 239 2.26 -36.50 34.54
C SER A 239 3.40 -35.72 35.21
N GLY A 240 3.52 -34.43 34.90
CA GLY A 240 4.65 -33.62 35.35
C GLY A 240 5.98 -34.14 34.77
N ASN A 241 6.92 -34.50 35.65
CA ASN A 241 8.24 -35.02 35.29
C ASN A 241 8.32 -36.55 35.29
N ALA A 242 7.23 -37.29 35.47
CA ALA A 242 7.25 -38.77 35.52
C ALA A 242 6.38 -39.40 34.41
N PHE A 243 6.90 -40.43 33.74
CA PHE A 243 6.16 -41.24 32.78
C PHE A 243 5.26 -42.28 33.46
N ALA A 244 5.67 -42.76 34.63
CA ALA A 244 5.07 -43.83 35.43
C ALA A 244 4.93 -45.16 34.67
N PRO A 245 6.04 -45.79 34.20
CA PRO A 245 5.97 -46.94 33.28
C PRO A 245 5.26 -48.16 33.87
N LYS A 246 5.45 -48.44 35.17
CA LYS A 246 4.86 -49.60 35.87
C LYS A 246 3.42 -49.39 36.34
N ARG A 247 2.88 -48.18 36.21
CA ARG A 247 1.51 -47.89 36.66
C ARG A 247 0.51 -48.51 35.70
N GLY A 248 -0.54 -49.12 36.24
CA GLY A 248 -1.70 -49.56 35.46
C GLY A 248 -2.34 -48.40 34.70
N ILE A 249 -2.69 -48.64 33.43
CA ILE A 249 -3.40 -47.65 32.61
C ILE A 249 -4.90 -47.70 32.87
N THR A 250 -5.54 -46.54 32.98
CA THR A 250 -7.01 -46.45 33.08
C THR A 250 -7.66 -46.51 31.70
N ARG A 251 -8.95 -46.87 31.63
CA ARG A 251 -9.74 -46.86 30.39
C ARG A 251 -9.74 -45.50 29.71
N ALA A 252 -9.84 -44.42 30.48
CA ALA A 252 -9.76 -43.05 29.99
C ALA A 252 -8.40 -42.72 29.36
N GLU A 253 -7.30 -43.09 30.02
CA GLU A 253 -5.95 -42.89 29.49
C GLU A 253 -5.70 -43.71 28.23
N MET A 254 -6.21 -44.94 28.19
CA MET A 254 -6.13 -45.81 27.02
C MET A 254 -6.89 -45.23 25.83
N ALA A 255 -8.13 -44.78 26.03
CA ALA A 255 -8.91 -44.09 24.99
C ALA A 255 -8.21 -42.82 24.51
N GLN A 256 -7.63 -42.04 25.42
CA GLN A 256 -6.91 -40.83 25.04
C GLN A 256 -5.62 -41.15 24.27
N ALA A 257 -4.86 -42.18 24.66
CA ALA A 257 -3.67 -42.62 23.92
C ALA A 257 -4.05 -43.05 22.49
N ILE A 258 -5.10 -43.84 22.32
CA ILE A 258 -5.58 -44.25 20.99
C ILE A 258 -6.04 -43.03 20.18
N ARG A 259 -6.80 -42.10 20.78
CA ARG A 259 -7.20 -40.85 20.09
C ARG A 259 -5.98 -40.05 19.65
N ASN A 260 -4.94 -39.96 20.48
CA ASN A 260 -3.73 -39.20 20.18
C ASN A 260 -2.91 -39.78 19.02
N MET A 261 -3.15 -41.02 18.60
CA MET A 261 -2.58 -41.55 17.35
C MET A 261 -3.03 -40.74 16.11
N GLY A 262 -4.13 -39.98 16.22
CA GLY A 262 -4.53 -38.98 15.22
C GLY A 262 -4.65 -39.55 13.81
N GLN A 263 -3.95 -38.93 12.86
CA GLN A 263 -3.90 -39.34 11.45
C GLN A 263 -3.51 -40.81 11.26
N THR A 264 -2.59 -41.33 12.07
CA THR A 264 -2.14 -42.73 11.98
C THR A 264 -3.30 -43.71 12.26
N LEU A 265 -4.13 -43.43 13.26
CA LEU A 265 -5.32 -44.23 13.56
C LEU A 265 -6.28 -44.27 12.38
N TYR A 266 -6.58 -43.10 11.80
CA TYR A 266 -7.55 -43.01 10.73
C TYR A 266 -7.05 -43.70 9.46
N ARG A 267 -5.76 -43.58 9.12
CA ARG A 267 -5.14 -44.28 7.99
C ARG A 267 -5.22 -45.80 8.13
N LEU A 268 -4.94 -46.34 9.32
CA LEU A 268 -5.06 -47.77 9.62
C LEU A 268 -6.50 -48.30 9.47
N ARG A 269 -7.48 -47.41 9.45
CA ARG A 269 -8.91 -47.74 9.39
C ARG A 269 -9.58 -47.27 8.09
N ASN A 270 -8.81 -46.78 7.11
CA ASN A 270 -9.33 -46.17 5.88
C ASN A 270 -10.35 -45.05 6.15
N ILE A 271 -10.13 -44.30 7.24
CA ILE A 271 -10.95 -43.16 7.63
C ILE A 271 -10.21 -41.90 7.21
N THR A 272 -10.94 -40.92 6.68
CA THR A 272 -10.42 -39.58 6.47
C THR A 272 -10.96 -38.68 7.57
N MET A 273 -10.05 -38.02 8.30
CA MET A 273 -10.42 -36.94 9.21
C MET A 273 -10.35 -35.64 8.45
N LYS A 274 -11.45 -34.88 8.50
CA LYS A 274 -11.58 -33.57 7.90
C LYS A 274 -12.03 -32.57 8.95
N ASP A 275 -11.77 -31.31 8.71
CA ASP A 275 -12.19 -30.22 9.57
C ASP A 275 -12.61 -28.99 8.76
N GLY A 276 -13.34 -28.09 9.40
CA GLY A 276 -13.88 -26.89 8.78
C GLY A 276 -14.86 -26.16 9.68
N TYR A 277 -15.63 -25.25 9.12
CA TYR A 277 -16.75 -24.61 9.81
C TYR A 277 -18.05 -24.78 9.02
N VAL A 278 -19.16 -24.92 9.73
CA VAL A 278 -20.49 -24.94 9.12
C VAL A 278 -20.79 -23.52 8.63
N GLY A 279 -20.71 -23.30 7.32
CA GLY A 279 -20.94 -21.98 6.71
C GLY A 279 -22.41 -21.74 6.36
N HIS A 280 -23.15 -22.79 6.00
CA HIS A 280 -24.57 -22.70 5.70
C HIS A 280 -25.32 -24.01 5.97
N ILE A 281 -26.60 -23.92 6.33
CA ILE A 281 -27.51 -25.06 6.50
C ILE A 281 -28.74 -24.88 5.60
N ALA A 282 -28.99 -25.86 4.74
CA ALA A 282 -30.13 -25.87 3.83
C ALA A 282 -30.98 -27.13 4.01
N ASP A 283 -32.29 -26.95 4.14
CA ASP A 283 -33.26 -28.05 4.23
C ASP A 283 -33.91 -28.29 2.86
N ASP A 284 -33.96 -29.55 2.42
CA ASP A 284 -34.56 -29.99 1.16
C ASP A 284 -35.63 -31.05 1.44
N THR A 285 -36.73 -31.03 0.69
CA THR A 285 -37.80 -32.03 0.78
C THR A 285 -38.14 -32.51 -0.62
N THR A 286 -37.91 -33.80 -0.86
CA THR A 286 -38.29 -34.47 -2.11
C THR A 286 -39.48 -35.39 -1.86
N LEU A 287 -40.52 -35.20 -2.67
CA LEU A 287 -41.73 -36.04 -2.67
C LEU A 287 -41.78 -36.84 -3.97
N ASN A 288 -41.95 -38.15 -3.86
CA ASN A 288 -42.35 -38.99 -4.99
C ASN A 288 -43.57 -39.83 -4.57
N ASN A 289 -44.16 -40.58 -5.52
CA ASN A 289 -45.43 -41.30 -5.30
C ASN A 289 -45.37 -42.39 -4.20
N GLN A 290 -44.19 -42.70 -3.63
CA GLN A 290 -43.99 -43.81 -2.69
C GLN A 290 -43.17 -43.45 -1.44
N THR A 291 -42.37 -42.38 -1.45
CA THR A 291 -41.53 -41.94 -0.33
C THR A 291 -41.48 -40.41 -0.20
N SER A 292 -41.50 -39.94 1.05
CA SER A 292 -41.20 -38.55 1.42
C SER A 292 -39.81 -38.51 2.05
N LYS A 293 -38.90 -37.77 1.44
CA LYS A 293 -37.52 -37.64 1.93
C LYS A 293 -37.22 -36.18 2.31
N LYS A 294 -36.80 -35.98 3.55
CA LYS A 294 -36.33 -34.69 4.09
C LYS A 294 -34.83 -34.77 4.30
N GLU A 295 -34.06 -33.86 3.72
CA GLU A 295 -32.62 -33.76 3.92
C GLU A 295 -32.29 -32.42 4.59
N ARG A 296 -31.42 -32.44 5.61
CA ARG A 296 -30.74 -31.25 6.12
C ARG A 296 -29.27 -31.31 5.69
N ASN A 297 -28.89 -30.37 4.84
CA ASN A 297 -27.57 -30.25 4.24
C ASN A 297 -26.74 -29.20 5.00
N TYR A 298 -25.59 -29.59 5.54
CA TYR A 298 -24.63 -28.69 6.18
C TYR A 298 -23.47 -28.48 5.21
N LEU A 299 -23.30 -27.26 4.71
CA LEU A 299 -22.16 -26.87 3.90
C LEU A 299 -21.03 -26.48 4.86
N VAL A 300 -19.92 -27.22 4.78
CA VAL A 300 -18.76 -27.08 5.65
C VAL A 300 -17.58 -26.60 4.82
N ARG A 301 -17.06 -25.42 5.12
CA ARG A 301 -15.83 -24.93 4.48
C ARG A 301 -14.62 -25.46 5.24
N ASN A 302 -13.78 -26.23 4.55
CA ASN A 302 -12.59 -26.81 5.13
C ASN A 302 -11.41 -25.82 5.15
N GLN A 303 -10.28 -26.20 5.77
CA GLN A 303 -9.08 -25.37 5.87
C GLN A 303 -8.37 -25.05 4.54
N THR A 304 -8.75 -25.71 3.44
CA THR A 304 -8.25 -25.38 2.09
C THR A 304 -9.21 -24.45 1.33
N GLY A 305 -10.31 -24.04 1.97
CA GLY A 305 -11.34 -23.18 1.39
C GLY A 305 -12.39 -23.93 0.57
N GLN A 306 -12.25 -25.23 0.35
CA GLN A 306 -13.22 -26.05 -0.37
C GLN A 306 -14.46 -26.32 0.50
N VAL A 307 -15.59 -26.65 -0.15
CA VAL A 307 -16.86 -26.92 0.54
C VAL A 307 -17.17 -28.41 0.53
N ASP A 308 -17.36 -29.00 1.69
CA ASP A 308 -17.95 -30.33 1.83
C ASP A 308 -19.43 -30.22 2.23
N LYS A 309 -20.27 -31.13 1.77
CA LYS A 309 -21.69 -31.22 2.15
C LYS A 309 -21.89 -32.42 3.08
N LEU A 310 -22.27 -32.17 4.32
CA LEU A 310 -22.72 -33.20 5.26
C LEU A 310 -24.24 -33.31 5.19
N ILE A 311 -24.80 -34.51 5.16
CA ILE A 311 -26.24 -34.72 4.94
C ILE A 311 -26.82 -35.55 6.08
N TYR A 312 -27.79 -34.95 6.77
CA TYR A 312 -28.78 -35.66 7.59
C TYR A 312 -30.01 -35.94 6.72
N ALA A 313 -30.62 -37.12 6.82
CA ALA A 313 -31.84 -37.42 6.07
C ALA A 313 -32.88 -38.20 6.90
N GLU A 314 -34.15 -37.89 6.67
CA GLU A 314 -35.29 -38.67 7.12
C GLU A 314 -36.08 -39.16 5.89
N GLU A 315 -36.28 -40.46 5.78
CA GLU A 315 -37.08 -41.08 4.73
C GLU A 315 -38.32 -41.73 5.35
N ILE A 316 -39.50 -41.35 4.86
CA ILE A 316 -40.79 -41.91 5.26
C ILE A 316 -41.37 -42.63 4.06
N SER A 317 -41.57 -43.95 4.16
CA SER A 317 -42.21 -44.76 3.13
C SER A 317 -43.73 -44.67 3.19
N SER A 318 -44.40 -45.13 2.13
CA SER A 318 -45.87 -45.13 1.99
C SER A 318 -46.60 -45.96 3.07
N ASP A 319 -45.91 -46.89 3.73
CA ASP A 319 -46.38 -47.65 4.89
C ASP A 319 -46.07 -46.96 6.24
N ASN A 320 -45.65 -45.69 6.21
CA ASN A 320 -45.33 -44.83 7.36
C ASN A 320 -44.11 -45.31 8.18
N GLN A 321 -43.23 -46.16 7.62
CA GLN A 321 -41.95 -46.47 8.26
C GLN A 321 -40.94 -45.31 8.09
N LYS A 322 -40.28 -44.93 9.18
CA LYS A 322 -39.31 -43.84 9.23
C LYS A 322 -37.88 -44.38 9.32
N THR A 323 -37.06 -44.08 8.31
CA THR A 323 -35.61 -44.33 8.31
C THR A 323 -34.86 -43.02 8.54
N ILE A 324 -33.89 -43.01 9.46
CA ILE A 324 -33.07 -41.83 9.75
C ILE A 324 -31.60 -42.13 9.41
N LEU A 325 -31.00 -41.26 8.61
CA LEU A 325 -29.59 -41.25 8.29
C LEU A 325 -28.93 -40.08 9.05
N SER A 326 -28.12 -40.42 10.06
CA SER A 326 -27.56 -39.45 11.02
C SER A 326 -26.12 -39.83 11.40
N ALA A 327 -25.43 -38.94 12.10
CA ALA A 327 -24.12 -39.22 12.70
C ALA A 327 -24.13 -38.72 14.16
N PRO A 328 -23.44 -39.40 15.09
CA PRO A 328 -23.21 -38.87 16.42
C PRO A 328 -22.44 -37.54 16.35
N VAL A 329 -22.96 -36.52 17.03
CA VAL A 329 -22.35 -35.18 17.10
C VAL A 329 -21.99 -34.84 18.53
N LEU A 330 -20.73 -34.56 18.82
CA LEU A 330 -20.31 -33.99 20.09
C LEU A 330 -20.18 -32.48 19.94
N ARG A 331 -21.22 -31.73 20.33
CA ARG A 331 -21.26 -30.27 20.24
C ARG A 331 -21.02 -29.64 21.60
N TYR A 332 -19.92 -28.88 21.72
CA TYR A 332 -19.50 -28.21 22.97
C TYR A 332 -19.52 -29.17 24.18
N GLY A 333 -19.00 -30.38 23.98
CA GLY A 333 -18.95 -31.43 25.01
C GLY A 333 -20.27 -32.15 25.27
N THR A 334 -21.36 -31.84 24.55
CA THR A 334 -22.66 -32.52 24.66
C THR A 334 -22.90 -33.42 23.46
N LEU A 335 -23.22 -34.69 23.72
CA LEU A 335 -23.51 -35.65 22.66
C LEU A 335 -24.95 -35.46 22.15
N SER A 336 -25.10 -35.31 20.84
CA SER A 336 -26.34 -34.94 20.16
C SER A 336 -26.39 -35.52 18.74
N THR A 337 -27.44 -35.20 17.99
CA THR A 337 -27.62 -35.55 16.57
C THR A 337 -27.07 -34.46 15.67
N MET A 338 -26.98 -34.73 14.36
CA MET A 338 -26.60 -33.73 13.35
C MET A 338 -27.45 -32.46 13.43
N LEU A 339 -28.75 -32.58 13.73
CA LEU A 339 -29.68 -31.46 13.88
C LEU A 339 -29.28 -30.40 14.92
N ALA A 340 -28.33 -30.71 15.82
CA ALA A 340 -27.83 -29.76 16.80
C ALA A 340 -26.72 -28.84 16.27
N LEU A 341 -26.12 -29.18 15.12
CA LEU A 341 -25.13 -28.32 14.46
C LEU A 341 -25.77 -27.00 14.06
N LYS A 342 -25.01 -25.93 14.21
CA LYS A 342 -25.41 -24.57 13.83
C LYS A 342 -24.39 -23.97 12.88
N GLU A 343 -24.86 -23.04 12.05
CA GLU A 343 -23.96 -22.18 11.28
C GLU A 343 -23.00 -21.46 12.24
N GLY A 344 -21.73 -21.39 11.83
CA GLY A 344 -20.61 -20.90 12.63
C GLY A 344 -19.92 -21.94 13.52
N ASP A 345 -20.46 -23.15 13.69
CA ASP A 345 -19.77 -24.21 14.44
C ASP A 345 -18.48 -24.64 13.74
N LYS A 346 -17.35 -24.69 14.48
CA LYS A 346 -16.11 -25.31 14.01
C LYS A 346 -16.23 -26.82 14.18
N VAL A 347 -16.15 -27.57 13.09
CA VAL A 347 -16.39 -29.01 13.06
C VAL A 347 -15.14 -29.80 12.66
N GLU A 348 -14.89 -30.89 13.37
CA GLU A 348 -14.03 -31.98 12.92
C GLU A 348 -14.93 -33.19 12.63
N TYR A 349 -14.80 -33.81 11.47
CA TYR A 349 -15.66 -34.93 11.07
C TYR A 349 -14.85 -36.08 10.48
N LEU A 350 -15.34 -37.28 10.75
CA LEU A 350 -14.73 -38.54 10.31
C LEU A 350 -15.60 -39.15 9.24
N VAL A 351 -14.98 -39.50 8.12
CA VAL A 351 -15.67 -40.11 6.97
C VAL A 351 -14.98 -41.40 6.58
N ASP A 352 -15.76 -42.40 6.20
CA ASP A 352 -15.24 -43.63 5.59
C ASP A 352 -14.96 -43.45 4.09
N ASP A 353 -14.36 -44.47 3.48
CA ASP A 353 -14.02 -44.54 2.06
C ASP A 353 -15.24 -44.61 1.12
N LYS A 354 -16.45 -44.81 1.65
CA LYS A 354 -17.72 -44.90 0.92
C LYS A 354 -18.55 -43.62 1.02
N GLY A 355 -18.06 -42.58 1.69
CA GLY A 355 -18.78 -41.32 1.90
C GLY A 355 -19.75 -41.36 3.09
N GLY A 356 -19.65 -42.34 3.97
CA GLY A 356 -20.37 -42.43 5.23
C GLY A 356 -19.79 -41.48 6.28
N LEU A 357 -20.65 -40.66 6.89
CA LEU A 357 -20.29 -39.75 7.98
C LEU A 357 -20.36 -40.49 9.32
N LEU A 358 -19.20 -40.78 9.91
CA LEU A 358 -19.06 -41.62 11.10
C LEU A 358 -19.26 -40.83 12.40
N TYR A 359 -18.79 -39.59 12.45
CA TYR A 359 -18.76 -38.78 13.67
C TYR A 359 -18.51 -37.30 13.34
N VAL A 360 -19.10 -36.38 14.11
CA VAL A 360 -18.81 -34.94 14.05
C VAL A 360 -18.51 -34.41 15.46
N SER A 361 -17.48 -33.60 15.61
CA SER A 361 -17.15 -32.87 16.82
C SER A 361 -17.25 -31.38 16.54
N ALA A 362 -18.22 -30.70 17.14
CA ALA A 362 -18.37 -29.25 17.04
C ALA A 362 -17.77 -28.56 18.27
N LYS A 363 -16.79 -27.69 18.03
CA LYS A 363 -16.08 -26.85 19.01
C LYS A 363 -16.43 -25.39 18.79
N GLU A 364 -16.22 -24.58 19.83
CA GLU A 364 -16.40 -23.13 19.68
C GLU A 364 -15.45 -22.62 18.59
N PRO A 365 -15.93 -21.75 17.69
CA PRO A 365 -15.10 -21.18 16.65
C PRO A 365 -14.01 -20.29 17.28
N ASP A 366 -12.83 -20.28 16.66
CA ASP A 366 -11.80 -19.31 17.01
C ASP A 366 -12.34 -17.90 16.75
N GLN A 367 -12.02 -16.97 17.64
CA GLN A 367 -12.38 -15.56 17.43
C GLN A 367 -11.67 -15.07 16.17
N PRO A 368 -12.40 -14.51 15.19
CA PRO A 368 -11.75 -13.93 14.02
C PRO A 368 -10.84 -12.79 14.46
N TYR A 369 -9.69 -12.67 13.80
CA TYR A 369 -8.76 -11.57 14.02
C TYR A 369 -8.46 -10.86 12.71
N SER A 370 -8.09 -9.59 12.81
CA SER A 370 -7.67 -8.81 11.65
C SER A 370 -6.14 -8.72 11.60
N PHE A 371 -5.59 -8.82 10.40
CA PHE A 371 -4.17 -8.64 10.16
C PHE A 371 -3.98 -7.57 9.08
N SER A 372 -3.07 -6.61 9.28
CA SER A 372 -2.83 -5.52 8.32
C SER A 372 -1.40 -5.55 7.81
N GLY A 373 -1.22 -5.44 6.49
CA GLY A 373 0.08 -5.39 5.84
C GLY A 373 -0.03 -4.89 4.40
N SER A 374 1.11 -4.66 3.75
CA SER A 374 1.14 -4.26 2.34
C SER A 374 0.95 -5.47 1.43
N LEU A 375 -0.02 -5.38 0.50
CA LEU A 375 -0.38 -6.45 -0.43
C LEU A 375 0.76 -6.72 -1.41
N GLN A 376 1.26 -7.95 -1.46
CA GLN A 376 2.29 -8.34 -2.42
C GLN A 376 1.66 -9.05 -3.63
N PRO A 377 2.34 -9.11 -4.79
CA PRO A 377 1.92 -9.97 -5.90
C PRO A 377 1.80 -11.43 -5.46
N PHE A 378 0.74 -12.10 -5.89
CA PHE A 378 0.50 -13.52 -5.61
C PHE A 378 -0.19 -14.21 -6.79
N ASP A 379 -0.23 -15.53 -6.72
CA ASP A 379 -0.78 -16.43 -7.74
C ASP A 379 -2.10 -17.03 -7.23
N LEU A 380 -3.18 -16.81 -8.01
CA LEU A 380 -4.52 -17.28 -7.66
C LEU A 380 -4.70 -18.79 -7.77
N ASP A 381 -3.88 -19.49 -8.56
CA ASP A 381 -3.96 -20.94 -8.70
C ASP A 381 -3.74 -21.63 -7.35
N LYS A 382 -2.98 -20.98 -6.46
CA LYS A 382 -2.67 -21.46 -5.11
C LYS A 382 -3.65 -20.95 -4.05
N GLY A 383 -4.52 -19.99 -4.38
CA GLY A 383 -5.44 -19.35 -3.45
C GLY A 383 -4.74 -18.68 -2.26
N GLN A 384 -3.50 -18.24 -2.43
CA GLN A 384 -2.68 -17.65 -1.36
C GLN A 384 -2.55 -16.14 -1.54
N ILE A 385 -2.70 -15.40 -0.46
CA ILE A 385 -2.42 -13.96 -0.39
C ILE A 385 -1.18 -13.72 0.48
N ILE A 386 -0.36 -12.76 0.06
CA ILE A 386 0.91 -12.43 0.70
C ILE A 386 0.85 -10.99 1.18
N LEU A 387 1.12 -10.77 2.47
CA LEU A 387 1.15 -9.45 3.10
C LEU A 387 2.53 -9.20 3.73
N LYS A 388 3.10 -8.01 3.53
CA LYS A 388 4.36 -7.60 4.17
C LYS A 388 4.10 -6.58 5.29
N ASP A 389 4.74 -6.75 6.43
CA ASP A 389 4.77 -5.74 7.50
C ASP A 389 6.22 -5.55 7.97
N GLY A 390 6.80 -4.37 7.69
CA GLY A 390 8.24 -4.15 7.80
C GLY A 390 9.04 -5.05 6.85
N GLU A 391 9.94 -5.87 7.40
CA GLU A 391 10.72 -6.86 6.64
C GLU A 391 10.10 -8.27 6.61
N ASN A 392 9.04 -8.52 7.38
CA ASN A 392 8.44 -9.84 7.50
C ASN A 392 7.33 -10.06 6.45
N SER A 393 7.32 -11.24 5.84
CA SER A 393 6.29 -11.69 4.90
C SER A 393 5.38 -12.72 5.54
N TYR A 394 4.06 -12.52 5.41
CA TYR A 394 3.02 -13.37 5.97
C TYR A 394 2.16 -13.94 4.83
N HIS A 395 1.92 -15.25 4.89
CA HIS A 395 1.17 -15.99 3.87
C HIS A 395 -0.15 -16.47 4.46
N PHE A 396 -1.24 -16.21 3.76
CA PHE A 396 -2.57 -16.66 4.16
C PHE A 396 -3.27 -17.37 3.01
N THR A 397 -4.16 -18.30 3.33
CA THR A 397 -5.04 -18.95 2.35
C THR A 397 -6.37 -18.21 2.30
N MET A 398 -6.85 -17.89 1.10
CA MET A 398 -8.13 -17.21 0.87
C MET A 398 -9.26 -18.20 0.67
N THR A 399 -10.48 -17.82 1.03
CA THR A 399 -11.66 -18.58 0.61
C THR A 399 -11.90 -18.42 -0.91
N PRO A 400 -12.29 -19.49 -1.63
CA PRO A 400 -12.67 -19.44 -3.04
C PRO A 400 -13.70 -18.39 -3.40
N SER A 401 -14.61 -18.04 -2.48
CA SER A 401 -15.55 -16.94 -2.66
C SER A 401 -14.88 -15.60 -2.98
N LEU A 402 -13.63 -15.41 -2.53
CA LEU A 402 -12.86 -14.22 -2.85
C LEU A 402 -12.31 -14.23 -4.27
N TYR A 403 -12.16 -15.37 -4.97
CA TYR A 403 -11.40 -15.38 -6.22
C TYR A 403 -11.84 -16.35 -7.33
N ARG A 404 -12.81 -17.25 -7.08
CA ARG A 404 -13.32 -18.19 -8.08
C ARG A 404 -14.60 -17.74 -8.78
N ARG A 405 -15.34 -16.77 -8.23
CA ARG A 405 -16.54 -16.25 -8.90
C ARG A 405 -16.22 -15.58 -10.23
N ASN A 406 -15.09 -14.89 -10.30
CA ASN A 406 -14.59 -14.24 -11.50
C ASN A 406 -13.15 -14.72 -11.76
N PRO A 407 -12.86 -15.35 -12.91
CA PRO A 407 -11.50 -15.76 -13.27
C PRO A 407 -10.57 -14.54 -13.20
N ASP A 408 -9.40 -14.71 -12.58
CA ASP A 408 -8.36 -13.68 -12.45
C ASP A 408 -8.72 -12.43 -11.62
N GLN A 409 -9.76 -12.49 -10.77
CA GLN A 409 -10.14 -11.37 -9.90
C GLN A 409 -10.18 -11.77 -8.42
N VAL A 410 -10.03 -10.79 -7.53
CA VAL A 410 -10.14 -10.96 -6.07
C VAL A 410 -11.14 -9.97 -5.49
N ALA A 411 -12.06 -10.45 -4.65
CA ALA A 411 -13.00 -9.62 -3.90
C ALA A 411 -12.27 -8.82 -2.81
N LEU A 412 -12.37 -7.51 -2.90
CA LEU A 412 -11.96 -6.54 -1.90
C LEU A 412 -13.19 -5.86 -1.33
N LYS A 413 -13.29 -5.77 0.00
CA LYS A 413 -14.24 -4.88 0.67
C LYS A 413 -13.74 -3.45 0.55
N ILE A 414 -14.57 -2.61 -0.04
CA ILE A 414 -14.34 -1.16 -0.19
C ILE A 414 -15.60 -0.46 0.32
N GLN A 415 -15.44 0.40 1.33
CA GLN A 415 -16.54 1.21 1.91
C GLN A 415 -17.84 0.40 2.12
N TYR A 416 -17.71 -0.76 2.76
CA TYR A 416 -18.79 -1.70 3.14
C TYR A 416 -19.38 -2.60 2.05
N ASN A 417 -18.95 -2.51 0.78
CA ASN A 417 -19.38 -3.41 -0.30
C ASN A 417 -18.25 -4.31 -0.82
N ASP A 418 -18.58 -5.54 -1.22
CA ASP A 418 -17.64 -6.46 -1.88
C ASP A 418 -17.46 -6.07 -3.35
N ARG A 419 -16.23 -5.83 -3.80
CA ARG A 419 -15.88 -5.56 -5.20
C ARG A 419 -14.84 -6.55 -5.70
N PHE A 420 -15.12 -7.29 -6.77
CA PHE A 420 -14.12 -8.12 -7.43
C PHE A 420 -13.20 -7.25 -8.29
N VAL A 421 -11.88 -7.36 -8.05
CA VAL A 421 -10.84 -6.57 -8.70
C VAL A 421 -9.87 -7.49 -9.43
N PRO A 422 -9.60 -7.29 -10.74
CA PRO A 422 -8.61 -8.08 -11.48
C PRO A 422 -7.23 -8.08 -10.83
N LEU A 423 -6.51 -9.19 -10.91
CA LEU A 423 -5.12 -9.33 -10.43
C LEU A 423 -4.20 -8.22 -10.93
N ALA A 424 -4.35 -7.80 -12.19
CA ALA A 424 -3.56 -6.71 -12.78
C ALA A 424 -3.90 -5.33 -12.20
N SER A 425 -5.07 -5.20 -11.59
CA SER A 425 -5.60 -3.96 -11.01
C SER A 425 -5.59 -3.98 -9.48
N LEU A 426 -5.05 -5.03 -8.86
CA LEU A 426 -4.91 -5.09 -7.41
C LEU A 426 -3.91 -4.02 -6.92
N PRO A 427 -4.19 -3.38 -5.78
CA PRO A 427 -3.36 -2.32 -5.25
C PRO A 427 -2.11 -2.91 -4.56
N TYR A 428 -1.23 -3.54 -5.33
CA TYR A 428 0.03 -4.06 -4.81
C TYR A 428 0.84 -2.94 -4.14
N SER A 429 1.59 -3.32 -3.10
CA SER A 429 2.32 -2.44 -2.18
C SER A 429 1.46 -1.52 -1.31
N HIS A 430 0.13 -1.52 -1.44
CA HIS A 430 -0.76 -0.75 -0.57
C HIS A 430 -1.20 -1.56 0.64
N ARG A 431 -1.55 -0.86 1.72
CA ARG A 431 -1.99 -1.49 2.97
C ARG A 431 -3.41 -2.04 2.83
N VAL A 432 -3.58 -3.30 3.18
CA VAL A 432 -4.88 -3.98 3.29
C VAL A 432 -5.00 -4.57 4.69
N THR A 433 -6.24 -4.69 5.16
CA THR A 433 -6.58 -5.46 6.37
C THR A 433 -7.32 -6.70 5.96
N VAL A 434 -6.81 -7.87 6.29
CA VAL A 434 -7.51 -9.13 6.10
C VAL A 434 -8.19 -9.55 7.38
N THR A 435 -9.43 -10.04 7.28
CA THR A 435 -10.11 -10.75 8.36
C THR A 435 -9.79 -12.22 8.21
N VAL A 436 -9.12 -12.77 9.22
CA VAL A 436 -8.72 -14.18 9.27
C VAL A 436 -9.64 -14.92 10.24
N LYS A 437 -10.36 -15.90 9.72
CA LYS A 437 -11.21 -16.82 10.48
C LYS A 437 -10.68 -18.23 10.27
N ASP A 438 -10.20 -18.84 11.35
CA ASP A 438 -9.61 -20.20 11.34
C ASP A 438 -8.55 -20.40 10.23
N LYS A 439 -7.56 -19.48 10.17
CA LYS A 439 -6.45 -19.44 9.19
C LYS A 439 -6.84 -19.12 7.75
N LEU A 440 -8.12 -18.95 7.46
CA LEU A 440 -8.62 -18.52 6.16
C LEU A 440 -8.90 -17.03 6.15
N VAL A 441 -8.46 -16.34 5.11
CA VAL A 441 -8.87 -14.98 4.80
C VAL A 441 -10.27 -15.06 4.20
N THR A 442 -11.24 -14.52 4.93
CA THR A 442 -12.64 -14.46 4.52
C THR A 442 -13.01 -13.09 3.97
N GLU A 443 -12.26 -12.05 4.33
CA GLU A 443 -12.49 -10.68 3.86
C GLU A 443 -11.15 -9.97 3.69
N ILE A 444 -11.03 -9.15 2.65
CA ILE A 444 -9.87 -8.30 2.41
C ILE A 444 -10.37 -6.87 2.32
N TYR A 445 -10.13 -6.08 3.35
CA TYR A 445 -10.50 -4.67 3.41
C TYR A 445 -9.36 -3.79 2.89
N TYR A 446 -9.61 -3.02 1.84
CA TYR A 446 -8.64 -2.07 1.33
C TYR A 446 -8.60 -0.82 2.21
N GLN A 447 -7.42 -0.41 2.67
CA GLN A 447 -7.26 0.77 3.54
C GLN A 447 -6.93 2.08 2.77
N GLY A 448 -7.05 2.09 1.43
CA GLY A 448 -6.84 3.28 0.59
C GLY A 448 -8.12 3.81 -0.06
N ASP A 449 -7.99 4.88 -0.83
CA ASP A 449 -9.13 5.53 -1.51
C ASP A 449 -9.68 4.70 -2.69
N ILE A 450 -11.00 4.80 -2.88
CA ILE A 450 -11.85 3.97 -3.76
C ILE A 450 -11.24 3.76 -5.17
N ILE A 451 -10.96 2.51 -5.55
CA ILE A 451 -10.73 2.15 -6.96
C ILE A 451 -12.10 1.95 -7.62
N ARG A 452 -12.51 2.86 -8.51
CA ARG A 452 -13.71 2.74 -9.33
C ARG A 452 -13.34 2.21 -10.72
N THR A 453 -13.79 1.00 -11.07
CA THR A 453 -13.41 0.26 -12.30
C THR A 453 -14.22 0.64 -13.54
N ASN A 454 -15.34 1.37 -13.39
CA ASN A 454 -16.16 1.83 -14.51
C ASN A 454 -15.98 3.33 -14.71
N GLU A 455 -14.75 3.82 -14.54
CA GLU A 455 -14.43 5.23 -14.71
C GLU A 455 -13.56 5.45 -15.93
N VAL A 456 -13.97 6.42 -16.74
CA VAL A 456 -13.19 6.99 -17.82
C VAL A 456 -12.64 8.31 -17.34
N SER A 457 -11.33 8.37 -17.24
CA SER A 457 -10.62 9.59 -16.84
C SER A 457 -9.76 10.10 -17.98
N GLY A 458 -9.76 11.40 -18.21
CA GLY A 458 -9.06 11.98 -19.34
C GLY A 458 -9.36 13.46 -19.55
N ILE A 459 -8.97 13.99 -20.70
CA ILE A 459 -9.19 15.39 -21.08
C ILE A 459 -10.33 15.45 -22.08
N ILE A 460 -11.30 16.33 -21.84
CA ILE A 460 -12.36 16.60 -22.82
C ILE A 460 -11.74 17.18 -24.09
N LYS A 461 -11.98 16.52 -25.23
CA LYS A 461 -11.60 17.00 -26.57
C LYS A 461 -12.77 17.60 -27.33
N ASP A 462 -13.98 17.13 -27.07
CA ASP A 462 -15.18 17.66 -27.68
C ASP A 462 -16.40 17.45 -26.76
N ILE A 463 -17.37 18.35 -26.85
CA ILE A 463 -18.66 18.27 -26.15
C ILE A 463 -19.75 18.62 -27.16
N GLN A 464 -20.67 17.69 -27.41
CA GLN A 464 -21.77 17.88 -28.36
C GLN A 464 -23.09 17.86 -27.60
N LEU A 465 -23.60 19.06 -27.31
CA LEU A 465 -24.79 19.25 -26.49
C LEU A 465 -26.07 18.74 -27.18
N ASP A 466 -26.20 18.99 -28.49
CA ASP A 466 -27.37 18.58 -29.27
C ASP A 466 -27.46 17.05 -29.44
N PHE A 467 -26.31 16.40 -29.57
CA PHE A 467 -26.19 14.94 -29.76
C PHE A 467 -25.92 14.17 -28.46
N LYS A 468 -25.83 14.88 -27.33
CA LYS A 468 -25.66 14.35 -25.96
C LYS A 468 -24.48 13.38 -25.79
N TYR A 469 -23.31 13.75 -26.31
CA TYR A 469 -22.07 13.00 -26.06
C TYR A 469 -20.87 13.90 -25.76
N ILE A 470 -19.86 13.30 -25.15
CA ILE A 470 -18.56 13.89 -24.86
C ILE A 470 -17.48 13.00 -25.46
N VAL A 471 -16.43 13.61 -26.02
CA VAL A 471 -15.22 12.92 -26.45
C VAL A 471 -14.13 13.15 -25.41
N ILE A 472 -13.68 12.06 -24.76
CA ILE A 472 -12.64 12.08 -23.74
C ILE A 472 -11.40 11.39 -24.31
N GLU A 473 -10.27 12.10 -24.34
CA GLU A 473 -8.97 11.45 -24.53
C GLU A 473 -8.51 10.89 -23.19
N THR A 474 -8.49 9.57 -23.06
CA THR A 474 -8.00 8.89 -21.86
C THR A 474 -6.50 9.07 -21.68
N TRP A 475 -6.02 8.84 -20.45
CA TRP A 475 -4.59 8.96 -20.12
C TRP A 475 -3.67 8.03 -20.95
N ASP A 476 -4.18 6.91 -21.47
CA ASP A 476 -3.46 6.01 -22.38
C ASP A 476 -3.52 6.43 -23.87
N SER A 477 -4.13 7.58 -24.17
CA SER A 477 -4.29 8.19 -25.50
C SER A 477 -5.34 7.53 -26.40
N LYS A 478 -6.41 6.95 -25.83
CA LYS A 478 -7.59 6.52 -26.60
C LYS A 478 -8.64 7.62 -26.61
N LEU A 479 -9.24 7.88 -27.76
CA LEU A 479 -10.42 8.75 -27.85
C LEU A 479 -11.66 7.90 -27.58
N LEU A 480 -12.37 8.23 -26.50
CA LEU A 480 -13.62 7.59 -26.12
C LEU A 480 -14.76 8.58 -26.32
N THR A 481 -15.70 8.22 -27.19
CA THR A 481 -16.98 8.91 -27.30
C THR A 481 -17.95 8.25 -26.34
N LYS A 482 -18.49 9.01 -25.38
CA LYS A 482 -19.45 8.52 -24.39
C LYS A 482 -20.69 9.41 -24.37
N LYS A 483 -21.85 8.78 -24.36
CA LYS A 483 -23.16 9.45 -24.34
C LYS A 483 -23.53 9.83 -22.91
N TYR A 484 -24.50 10.71 -22.74
CA TYR A 484 -25.07 10.99 -21.43
C TYR A 484 -26.57 11.25 -21.53
N ASN A 485 -27.31 10.91 -20.48
CA ASN A 485 -28.70 11.33 -20.32
C ASN A 485 -28.75 12.58 -19.43
N ALA A 486 -29.12 13.72 -20.00
CA ALA A 486 -29.14 15.00 -19.28
C ALA A 486 -30.04 15.02 -18.02
N SER A 487 -31.01 14.11 -17.92
CA SER A 487 -31.89 14.00 -16.74
C SER A 487 -31.33 13.15 -15.60
N GLU A 488 -30.31 12.34 -15.88
CA GLU A 488 -29.70 11.38 -14.93
C GLU A 488 -28.21 11.68 -14.69
N LEU A 489 -27.61 12.56 -15.51
CA LEU A 489 -26.21 12.96 -15.42
C LEU A 489 -26.01 13.92 -14.26
N THR A 490 -25.20 13.49 -13.28
CA THR A 490 -24.73 14.36 -12.18
C THR A 490 -23.37 14.95 -12.52
N ILE A 491 -23.17 16.25 -12.33
CA ILE A 491 -21.88 16.89 -12.62
C ILE A 491 -21.42 17.65 -11.39
N GLU A 492 -20.16 17.43 -11.05
CA GLU A 492 -19.44 18.23 -10.07
C GLU A 492 -18.27 18.90 -10.77
N LYS A 493 -18.22 20.23 -10.80
CA LYS A 493 -17.10 20.98 -11.37
C LYS A 493 -16.44 21.83 -10.31
N ARG A 494 -15.17 21.55 -10.03
CA ARG A 494 -14.38 22.36 -9.09
C ARG A 494 -14.03 23.72 -9.72
N PRO A 495 -14.41 24.85 -9.10
CA PRO A 495 -13.97 26.17 -9.49
C PRO A 495 -12.51 26.38 -9.10
N TYR A 496 -11.82 27.23 -9.87
CA TYR A 496 -10.37 27.40 -9.80
C TYR A 496 -9.84 28.22 -8.64
N TYR A 497 -10.75 28.88 -7.91
CA TYR A 497 -10.43 29.81 -6.83
C TYR A 497 -10.59 29.19 -5.44
N GLU A 498 -10.99 27.92 -5.31
CA GLU A 498 -11.13 27.23 -4.03
C GLU A 498 -10.21 26.02 -3.89
N ASN A 499 -9.05 26.21 -3.26
CA ASN A 499 -8.13 25.10 -2.93
C ASN A 499 -8.38 24.46 -1.55
N ASN A 500 -9.38 24.93 -0.79
CA ASN A 500 -9.49 24.64 0.66
C ASN A 500 -10.89 24.28 1.19
N VAL A 501 -11.85 23.89 0.34
CA VAL A 501 -13.18 23.45 0.84
C VAL A 501 -13.39 21.99 0.49
N ASN A 502 -13.54 21.16 1.53
CA ASN A 502 -13.89 19.74 1.42
C ASN A 502 -15.42 19.63 1.58
N SER A 503 -16.21 20.18 0.63
CA SER A 503 -17.69 20.24 0.75
C SER A 503 -18.36 18.88 0.58
N GLY A 504 -17.75 17.93 -0.14
CA GLY A 504 -18.31 16.60 -0.36
C GLY A 504 -18.55 15.77 0.91
N TYR A 505 -17.91 16.09 2.04
CA TYR A 505 -18.18 15.47 3.35
C TYR A 505 -19.60 15.77 3.87
N PHE A 506 -20.21 16.89 3.46
CA PHE A 506 -21.52 17.30 3.94
C PHE A 506 -22.67 16.65 3.17
N ASP A 507 -22.48 16.27 1.90
CA ASP A 507 -23.52 15.61 1.09
C ASP A 507 -23.79 14.17 1.53
N GLU A 508 -22.77 13.48 2.05
CA GLU A 508 -22.91 12.14 2.63
C GLU A 508 -23.59 12.18 4.01
N LEU A 509 -23.46 13.28 4.75
CA LEU A 509 -24.09 13.48 6.06
C LEU A 509 -25.50 14.07 5.98
N PHE A 510 -25.82 14.76 4.88
CA PHE A 510 -27.11 15.43 4.67
C PHE A 510 -27.58 15.25 3.22
N ARG A 511 -28.19 14.11 2.89
CA ARG A 511 -28.82 13.82 1.57
C ARG A 511 -29.85 14.84 1.05
N HIS A 512 -30.17 15.87 1.83
CA HIS A 512 -31.09 16.95 1.49
C HIS A 512 -30.45 18.34 1.59
N TYR A 513 -29.13 18.41 1.75
CA TYR A 513 -28.37 19.64 1.69
C TYR A 513 -28.46 20.18 0.25
N ARG A 514 -29.02 21.38 0.08
CA ARG A 514 -29.39 21.91 -1.25
C ARG A 514 -28.35 22.89 -1.82
N PHE A 515 -27.14 22.90 -1.27
CA PHE A 515 -26.12 23.87 -1.64
C PHE A 515 -24.73 23.23 -1.59
N ASP A 516 -24.39 22.45 -2.61
CA ASP A 516 -22.99 22.14 -2.92
C ASP A 516 -22.46 23.19 -3.93
N PRO A 517 -21.43 23.98 -3.59
CA PRO A 517 -20.85 24.94 -4.54
C PRO A 517 -20.25 24.29 -5.79
N TYR A 518 -20.08 22.96 -5.82
CA TYR A 518 -19.54 22.21 -6.96
C TYR A 518 -20.60 21.61 -7.88
N ASP A 519 -21.88 21.62 -7.49
CA ASP A 519 -22.99 21.18 -8.36
C ASP A 519 -22.97 21.95 -9.69
N GLY A 520 -22.69 21.22 -10.76
CA GLY A 520 -22.56 21.74 -12.12
C GLY A 520 -23.61 21.18 -13.06
N LYS A 521 -23.68 21.79 -14.24
CA LYS A 521 -24.46 21.34 -15.40
C LYS A 521 -23.51 20.96 -16.53
N ILE A 522 -24.03 20.26 -17.52
CA ILE A 522 -23.26 19.87 -18.71
C ILE A 522 -22.71 21.07 -19.47
N THR A 523 -23.44 22.19 -19.40
CA THR A 523 -23.04 23.49 -19.97
C THR A 523 -21.85 24.13 -19.26
N ASP A 524 -21.51 23.65 -18.06
CA ASP A 524 -20.40 24.19 -17.28
C ASP A 524 -19.09 23.49 -17.62
N LEU A 525 -19.14 22.34 -18.31
CA LEU A 525 -17.95 21.64 -18.81
C LEU A 525 -17.43 22.30 -20.09
N GLU A 526 -16.11 22.30 -20.26
CA GLU A 526 -15.45 22.86 -21.42
C GLU A 526 -14.37 21.92 -21.99
N VAL A 527 -14.09 22.08 -23.28
CA VAL A 527 -12.95 21.41 -23.92
C VAL A 527 -11.65 21.84 -23.23
N GLY A 528 -10.85 20.88 -22.80
CA GLY A 528 -9.66 21.10 -21.96
C GLY A 528 -9.85 20.69 -20.50
N ASP A 529 -11.09 20.55 -20.01
CA ASP A 529 -11.30 20.08 -18.65
C ASP A 529 -10.79 18.64 -18.46
N ILE A 530 -10.14 18.41 -17.33
CA ILE A 530 -9.82 17.08 -16.82
C ILE A 530 -11.10 16.54 -16.20
N VAL A 531 -11.54 15.38 -16.68
CA VAL A 531 -12.73 14.72 -16.19
C VAL A 531 -12.41 13.34 -15.66
N HIS A 532 -13.14 12.99 -14.60
CA HIS A 532 -13.34 11.63 -14.11
C HIS A 532 -14.82 11.33 -14.29
N ALA A 533 -15.14 10.55 -15.32
CA ALA A 533 -16.50 10.20 -15.69
C ALA A 533 -16.82 8.77 -15.26
N LEU A 534 -17.87 8.59 -14.45
CA LEU A 534 -18.41 7.30 -14.09
C LEU A 534 -19.39 6.84 -15.18
N LEU A 535 -19.14 5.65 -15.73
CA LEU A 535 -20.01 5.01 -16.71
C LEU A 535 -21.15 4.25 -15.99
N SER A 536 -22.29 4.11 -16.67
CA SER A 536 -23.39 3.28 -16.19
C SER A 536 -22.97 1.82 -16.05
N GLU A 537 -23.45 1.15 -15.01
CA GLU A 537 -23.25 -0.28 -14.80
C GLU A 537 -24.13 -1.12 -15.75
N GLU A 538 -25.21 -0.54 -16.29
CA GLU A 538 -26.12 -1.22 -17.23
C GLU A 538 -25.69 -1.07 -18.69
N ASP A 539 -25.08 0.08 -19.04
CA ASP A 539 -24.58 0.38 -20.39
C ASP A 539 -23.33 1.27 -20.34
N GLU A 540 -22.17 0.68 -20.57
CA GLU A 540 -20.89 1.36 -20.54
C GLU A 540 -20.75 2.49 -21.58
N GLU A 541 -21.66 2.63 -22.56
CA GLU A 541 -21.69 3.79 -23.46
C GLU A 541 -22.13 5.09 -22.78
N TYR A 542 -22.86 5.01 -21.66
CA TYR A 542 -23.44 6.18 -20.98
C TYR A 542 -22.66 6.60 -19.75
N ILE A 543 -22.48 7.92 -19.60
CA ILE A 543 -21.96 8.55 -18.40
C ILE A 543 -23.11 8.88 -17.46
N THR A 544 -22.97 8.52 -16.19
CA THR A 544 -23.92 8.82 -15.11
C THR A 544 -23.42 9.94 -14.20
N ARG A 545 -22.11 10.08 -14.03
CA ARG A 545 -21.51 11.17 -13.24
C ARG A 545 -20.22 11.70 -13.85
N ILE A 546 -19.99 13.01 -13.79
CA ILE A 546 -18.72 13.63 -14.18
C ILE A 546 -18.21 14.49 -13.04
N SER A 547 -17.02 14.18 -12.55
CA SER A 547 -16.22 15.09 -11.75
C SER A 547 -15.23 15.80 -12.67
N ALA A 548 -15.30 17.12 -12.76
CA ALA A 548 -14.46 17.92 -13.63
C ALA A 548 -13.60 18.91 -12.86
N SER A 549 -12.38 19.10 -13.35
CA SER A 549 -11.50 20.19 -12.96
C SER A 549 -10.83 20.75 -14.20
N THR A 550 -10.57 22.03 -14.19
CA THR A 550 -9.96 22.76 -15.29
C THR A 550 -8.45 22.47 -15.39
N ASN A 551 -7.93 22.33 -16.62
CA ASN A 551 -6.53 22.03 -16.90
C ASN A 551 -5.71 23.32 -17.04
N TYR A 552 -5.23 23.85 -15.91
CA TYR A 552 -4.61 25.16 -15.87
C TYR A 552 -3.13 25.19 -16.25
N VAL A 553 -2.79 26.18 -17.07
CA VAL A 553 -1.44 26.72 -17.21
C VAL A 553 -1.46 28.23 -16.98
N ALA A 554 -0.38 28.75 -16.42
CA ALA A 554 -0.17 30.18 -16.32
C ALA A 554 0.71 30.64 -17.49
N ASP A 555 0.36 31.77 -18.10
CA ASP A 555 1.22 32.48 -19.04
C ASP A 555 1.43 33.92 -18.58
N PHE A 556 2.49 34.55 -19.05
CA PHE A 556 2.91 35.87 -18.61
C PHE A 556 3.52 36.67 -19.75
N GLY A 557 3.16 37.95 -19.82
CA GLY A 557 3.76 38.84 -20.79
C GLY A 557 3.22 40.26 -20.72
N ARG A 558 3.79 41.11 -21.58
CA ARG A 558 3.36 42.49 -21.75
C ARG A 558 2.29 42.56 -22.84
N ILE A 559 1.14 43.16 -22.53
CA ILE A 559 0.11 43.41 -23.53
C ILE A 559 0.70 44.30 -24.64
N VAL A 560 0.63 43.82 -25.88
CA VAL A 560 1.01 44.55 -27.09
C VAL A 560 -0.22 45.15 -27.75
N ASP A 561 -1.32 44.41 -27.76
CA ASP A 561 -2.56 44.79 -28.42
C ASP A 561 -3.78 44.23 -27.66
N VAL A 562 -4.87 45.00 -27.63
CA VAL A 562 -6.18 44.58 -27.11
C VAL A 562 -7.22 44.98 -28.14
N ARG A 563 -7.87 44.00 -28.76
CA ARG A 563 -8.95 44.22 -29.72
C ARG A 563 -10.27 43.79 -29.12
N ASP A 564 -11.19 44.73 -29.00
CA ASP A 564 -12.53 44.43 -28.53
C ASP A 564 -13.34 43.74 -29.64
N GLY A 565 -13.93 42.59 -29.31
CA GLY A 565 -14.79 41.81 -30.20
C GLY A 565 -16.27 41.84 -29.78
N GLY A 566 -16.65 42.67 -28.80
CA GLY A 566 -18.02 42.77 -28.30
C GLY A 566 -18.47 41.48 -27.59
N ASP A 567 -19.63 40.96 -27.95
CA ASP A 567 -20.23 39.76 -27.31
C ASP A 567 -19.40 38.48 -27.50
N ALA A 568 -18.50 38.46 -28.50
CA ALA A 568 -17.59 37.33 -28.75
C ALA A 568 -16.36 37.32 -27.82
N GLY A 569 -16.17 38.36 -27.01
CA GLY A 569 -14.97 38.54 -26.17
C GLY A 569 -13.87 39.35 -26.88
N SER A 570 -12.84 39.75 -26.13
CA SER A 570 -11.72 40.53 -26.66
C SER A 570 -10.53 39.63 -27.00
N GLN A 571 -9.74 40.02 -28.01
CA GLN A 571 -8.44 39.41 -28.29
C GLN A 571 -7.34 40.21 -27.60
N ILE A 572 -6.46 39.52 -26.87
CA ILE A 572 -5.32 40.12 -26.20
C ILE A 572 -4.05 39.48 -26.74
N THR A 573 -3.16 40.29 -27.30
CA THR A 573 -1.82 39.85 -27.70
C THR A 573 -0.84 40.23 -26.61
N ILE A 574 -0.14 39.25 -26.06
CA ILE A 574 0.95 39.46 -25.11
C ILE A 574 2.30 39.14 -25.77
N ARG A 575 3.33 39.87 -25.32
CA ARG A 575 4.73 39.60 -25.61
C ARG A 575 5.38 38.99 -24.39
N ARG A 576 5.93 37.78 -24.54
CA ARG A 576 6.66 37.09 -23.50
C ARG A 576 8.09 37.65 -23.33
N PRO A 577 8.78 37.34 -22.23
CA PRO A 577 10.17 37.76 -22.01
C PRO A 577 11.17 37.29 -23.08
N ASP A 578 10.85 36.22 -23.82
CA ASP A 578 11.65 35.72 -24.95
C ASP A 578 11.33 36.43 -26.29
N GLU A 579 10.59 37.55 -26.23
CA GLU A 579 10.08 38.34 -27.36
C GLU A 579 9.03 37.62 -28.24
N SER A 580 8.61 36.40 -27.90
CA SER A 580 7.53 35.72 -28.62
C SER A 580 6.17 36.40 -28.39
N LEU A 581 5.32 36.38 -29.42
CA LEU A 581 3.97 36.95 -29.38
C LEU A 581 2.92 35.85 -29.36
N ASN A 582 2.04 35.91 -28.36
CA ASN A 582 0.91 35.01 -28.22
C ASN A 582 -0.39 35.80 -28.16
N THR A 583 -1.43 35.34 -28.85
CA THR A 583 -2.74 35.99 -28.88
C THR A 583 -3.79 35.09 -28.26
N TYR A 584 -4.53 35.63 -27.30
CA TYR A 584 -5.53 34.94 -26.52
C TYR A 584 -6.92 35.53 -26.78
N THR A 585 -7.93 34.67 -26.88
CA THR A 585 -9.33 35.10 -26.86
C THR A 585 -9.83 35.09 -25.41
N VAL A 586 -10.39 36.21 -24.97
CA VAL A 586 -10.80 36.45 -23.58
C VAL A 586 -12.30 36.72 -23.54
N ALA A 587 -13.05 35.88 -22.84
CA ALA A 587 -14.49 36.04 -22.74
C ALA A 587 -14.88 37.31 -21.96
N PRO A 588 -16.05 37.92 -22.23
CA PRO A 588 -16.43 39.22 -21.64
C PRO A 588 -16.48 39.26 -20.10
N LEU A 589 -16.74 38.12 -19.45
CA LEU A 589 -16.90 38.00 -17.99
C LEU A 589 -15.65 37.51 -17.25
N VAL A 590 -14.53 37.34 -17.95
CA VAL A 590 -13.26 36.91 -17.34
C VAL A 590 -12.87 37.87 -16.22
N GLY A 591 -12.44 37.30 -15.08
CA GLY A 591 -11.95 38.08 -13.96
C GLY A 591 -10.67 38.81 -14.34
N VAL A 592 -10.70 40.14 -14.33
CA VAL A 592 -9.50 40.98 -14.45
C VAL A 592 -9.21 41.57 -13.08
N PHE A 593 -8.01 41.41 -12.58
CA PHE A 593 -7.63 41.84 -11.25
C PHE A 593 -6.41 42.75 -11.32
N TYR A 594 -6.47 43.89 -10.64
CA TYR A 594 -5.28 44.70 -10.37
C TYR A 594 -4.94 44.44 -8.90
N GLY A 595 -3.89 43.67 -8.62
CA GLY A 595 -3.68 43.10 -7.28
C GLY A 595 -4.88 42.27 -6.84
N GLU A 596 -5.48 42.56 -5.68
CA GLU A 596 -6.70 41.88 -5.20
C GLU A 596 -8.01 42.55 -5.68
N GLU A 597 -7.94 43.68 -6.37
CA GLU A 597 -9.12 44.42 -6.79
C GLU A 597 -9.64 43.92 -8.14
N ARG A 598 -10.87 43.39 -8.15
CA ARG A 598 -11.56 43.03 -9.40
C ARG A 598 -11.85 44.29 -10.23
N SER A 599 -11.66 44.17 -11.52
CA SER A 599 -11.72 45.23 -12.52
C SER A 599 -12.35 44.71 -13.82
N SER A 600 -12.58 45.61 -14.78
CA SER A 600 -13.17 45.27 -16.08
C SER A 600 -12.09 45.06 -17.16
N LEU A 601 -12.38 44.18 -18.13
CA LEU A 601 -11.55 43.97 -19.32
C LEU A 601 -11.24 45.25 -20.10
N ALA A 602 -12.16 46.21 -20.13
CA ALA A 602 -12.00 47.52 -20.78
C ALA A 602 -10.85 48.39 -20.23
N ARG A 603 -10.29 48.06 -19.05
CA ARG A 603 -9.14 48.78 -18.47
C ARG A 603 -7.79 48.24 -18.93
N LEU A 604 -7.79 47.11 -19.65
CA LEU A 604 -6.58 46.55 -20.23
C LEU A 604 -6.09 47.44 -21.37
N GLN A 605 -4.80 47.75 -21.35
CA GLN A 605 -4.16 48.63 -22.32
C GLN A 605 -2.80 48.08 -22.73
N ALA A 606 -2.41 48.37 -23.97
CA ALA A 606 -1.07 48.09 -24.46
C ALA A 606 -0.02 48.69 -23.50
N GLY A 607 1.00 47.91 -23.22
CA GLY A 607 2.09 48.26 -22.32
C GLY A 607 1.98 47.69 -20.90
N GLN A 608 0.78 47.25 -20.47
CA GLN A 608 0.57 46.62 -19.16
C GLN A 608 1.15 45.21 -19.11
N THR A 609 1.71 44.84 -17.95
CA THR A 609 2.22 43.51 -17.70
C THR A 609 1.13 42.68 -17.04
N VAL A 610 0.85 41.50 -17.59
CA VAL A 610 -0.23 40.63 -17.14
C VAL A 610 0.21 39.19 -16.95
N LYS A 611 -0.43 38.53 -16.00
CA LYS A 611 -0.45 37.08 -15.83
C LYS A 611 -1.82 36.57 -16.27
N LEU A 612 -1.83 35.55 -17.12
CA LEU A 612 -3.02 34.89 -17.62
C LEU A 612 -3.12 33.50 -17.00
N LEU A 613 -4.29 33.14 -16.47
CA LEU A 613 -4.63 31.76 -16.15
C LEU A 613 -5.40 31.18 -17.32
N ILE A 614 -4.91 30.10 -17.93
CA ILE A 614 -5.42 29.55 -19.18
C ILE A 614 -5.83 28.10 -18.98
N ASN A 615 -7.05 27.75 -19.39
CA ASN A 615 -7.46 26.35 -19.58
C ASN A 615 -7.08 25.93 -21.00
N GLN A 616 -6.33 24.84 -21.16
CA GLN A 616 -5.81 24.43 -22.46
C GLN A 616 -6.16 22.97 -22.84
N ALA A 617 -6.42 22.74 -24.13
CA ALA A 617 -6.58 21.42 -24.72
C ALA A 617 -5.84 21.33 -26.07
N VAL A 618 -4.99 20.32 -26.23
CA VAL A 618 -4.41 19.97 -27.55
C VAL A 618 -5.43 19.15 -28.31
N ILE A 619 -6.01 19.67 -29.39
CA ILE A 619 -7.04 18.98 -30.18
C ILE A 619 -6.39 18.02 -31.19
N SER A 620 -5.31 18.48 -31.83
CA SER A 620 -4.48 17.71 -32.77
C SER A 620 -3.08 18.37 -32.86
N PRO A 621 -2.06 17.72 -33.44
CA PRO A 621 -0.77 18.37 -33.68
C PRO A 621 -0.96 19.70 -34.42
N GLY A 622 -0.47 20.79 -33.82
CA GLY A 622 -0.62 22.16 -34.35
C GLY A 622 -1.96 22.86 -34.06
N THR A 623 -2.95 22.18 -33.45
CA THR A 623 -4.25 22.78 -33.11
C THR A 623 -4.48 22.74 -31.59
N LEU A 624 -4.36 23.91 -30.96
CA LEU A 624 -4.60 24.15 -29.54
C LEU A 624 -5.92 24.90 -29.35
N LYS A 625 -6.69 24.53 -28.34
CA LYS A 625 -7.82 25.31 -27.84
C LYS A 625 -7.48 25.84 -26.46
N GLU A 626 -7.41 27.16 -26.34
CA GLU A 626 -7.03 27.85 -25.11
C GLU A 626 -8.12 28.85 -24.72
N THR A 627 -8.49 28.88 -23.44
CA THR A 627 -9.45 29.85 -22.92
C THR A 627 -8.86 30.53 -21.68
N VAL A 628 -8.88 31.87 -21.67
CA VAL A 628 -8.42 32.65 -20.53
C VAL A 628 -9.49 32.66 -19.45
N LYS A 629 -9.07 32.45 -18.21
CA LYS A 629 -9.94 32.27 -17.04
C LYS A 629 -9.77 33.40 -16.03
N GLU A 630 -8.56 33.92 -15.94
CA GLU A 630 -8.25 35.09 -15.13
C GLU A 630 -7.10 35.88 -15.74
N ILE A 631 -7.14 37.20 -15.55
CA ILE A 631 -6.06 38.13 -15.89
C ILE A 631 -5.69 38.90 -14.63
N ALA A 632 -4.46 38.71 -14.14
CA ALA A 632 -3.91 39.55 -13.09
C ALA A 632 -2.95 40.57 -13.70
N VAL A 633 -3.21 41.85 -13.46
CA VAL A 633 -2.44 42.99 -13.95
C VAL A 633 -1.54 43.50 -12.83
N ASP A 634 -0.25 43.66 -13.14
CA ASP A 634 0.71 44.21 -12.18
C ASP A 634 0.44 45.71 -11.97
N LYS A 635 0.17 46.12 -10.72
CA LYS A 635 -0.15 47.52 -10.35
C LYS A 635 1.04 48.47 -10.50
N LEU A 636 2.28 47.98 -10.42
CA LEU A 636 3.47 48.84 -10.36
C LEU A 636 4.04 49.19 -11.74
N GLY A 637 3.76 48.39 -12.77
CA GLY A 637 4.21 48.63 -14.15
C GLY A 637 5.73 48.55 -14.33
N ASN A 638 6.18 48.27 -15.56
CA ASN A 638 7.58 48.08 -15.91
C ASN A 638 8.41 49.38 -15.74
N GLN A 639 8.87 49.69 -14.53
CA GLN A 639 9.88 50.71 -14.28
C GLN A 639 11.26 50.07 -14.11
N VAL A 640 12.16 50.31 -15.06
CA VAL A 640 13.56 49.85 -15.00
C VAL A 640 14.23 50.51 -13.80
N ALA A 641 14.79 49.69 -12.90
CA ALA A 641 15.33 50.18 -11.65
C ALA A 641 16.75 49.70 -11.31
N ASN A 642 17.53 50.60 -10.71
CA ASN A 642 18.77 50.26 -10.02
C ASN A 642 18.54 50.21 -8.51
N ILE A 643 19.25 49.32 -7.84
CA ILE A 643 19.15 49.16 -6.38
C ILE A 643 20.46 49.52 -5.71
N TYR A 644 20.34 50.33 -4.66
CA TYR A 644 21.44 50.78 -3.84
C TYR A 644 21.25 50.46 -2.36
N LYS A 645 22.34 49.94 -1.83
CA LYS A 645 22.82 49.81 -0.47
C LYS A 645 23.40 51.02 0.25
N GLY A 646 22.97 51.46 1.44
CA GLY A 646 23.83 52.34 2.23
C GLY A 646 23.19 53.00 3.44
N ASN A 647 23.97 53.83 4.15
CA ASN A 647 23.47 54.62 5.26
C ASN A 647 22.87 55.93 4.76
N ILE A 648 21.82 56.42 5.40
CA ILE A 648 21.28 57.73 5.03
C ILE A 648 22.28 58.85 5.40
N GLY A 649 22.56 59.69 4.40
CA GLY A 649 23.24 60.97 4.54
C GLY A 649 22.23 62.11 4.52
N LEU A 650 22.64 63.28 4.01
CA LEU A 650 21.79 64.46 3.99
C LEU A 650 20.49 64.25 3.18
N LEU A 651 19.34 64.53 3.81
CA LEU A 651 18.05 64.63 3.14
C LEU A 651 17.65 66.10 3.01
N ASN A 652 17.86 66.68 1.83
CA ASN A 652 17.52 68.07 1.54
C ASN A 652 16.18 68.17 0.80
N GLN A 653 15.11 68.46 1.56
CA GLN A 653 13.77 68.64 1.02
C GLN A 653 13.64 69.86 0.10
N ALA A 654 14.40 70.94 0.35
CA ALA A 654 14.35 72.15 -0.46
C ALA A 654 14.98 71.94 -1.85
N GLN A 655 16.07 71.15 -1.91
CA GLN A 655 16.74 70.78 -3.16
C GLN A 655 16.22 69.46 -3.77
N LYS A 656 15.23 68.82 -3.14
CA LYS A 656 14.73 67.47 -3.50
C LYS A 656 15.87 66.47 -3.70
N GLN A 657 16.84 66.44 -2.80
CA GLN A 657 18.02 65.56 -2.89
C GLN A 657 18.17 64.66 -1.66
N LEU A 658 18.55 63.40 -1.91
CA LEU A 658 18.95 62.45 -0.88
C LEU A 658 20.39 62.01 -1.10
N THR A 659 21.20 62.07 -0.05
CA THR A 659 22.51 61.43 -0.03
C THR A 659 22.43 60.06 0.64
N LEU A 660 23.05 59.06 0.03
CA LEU A 660 23.32 57.75 0.59
C LEU A 660 24.84 57.61 0.80
N ASN A 661 25.25 57.53 2.06
CA ASN A 661 26.64 57.35 2.46
C ASN A 661 27.03 55.86 2.42
N HIS A 662 28.31 55.58 2.16
CA HIS A 662 28.84 54.21 2.03
C HIS A 662 27.99 53.36 1.07
N SER A 663 27.68 53.94 -0.09
CA SER A 663 26.74 53.35 -1.02
C SER A 663 27.35 52.19 -1.80
N TYR A 664 26.56 51.14 -2.01
CA TYR A 664 26.87 50.03 -2.92
C TYR A 664 25.72 49.86 -3.90
N GLN A 665 26.04 49.54 -5.15
CA GLN A 665 25.05 49.12 -6.14
C GLN A 665 24.91 47.60 -6.11
N LEU A 666 23.69 47.10 -6.23
CA LEU A 666 23.47 45.68 -6.46
C LEU A 666 23.89 45.35 -7.91
N GLN A 667 24.91 44.51 -8.09
CA GLN A 667 25.34 44.00 -9.40
C GLN A 667 25.40 42.48 -9.38
N TYR A 668 25.00 41.82 -10.48
CA TYR A 668 25.04 40.37 -10.73
C TYR A 668 24.97 39.49 -9.48
N ASN A 669 26.09 39.25 -8.78
CA ASN A 669 26.19 38.35 -7.60
C ASN A 669 26.61 39.00 -6.28
N ARG A 670 26.80 40.32 -6.21
CA ARG A 670 27.24 40.99 -4.98
C ARG A 670 26.89 42.48 -4.95
N TRP A 671 26.96 43.05 -3.76
CA TRP A 671 27.06 44.50 -3.61
C TRP A 671 28.42 44.97 -4.13
N ASP A 672 28.42 45.83 -5.14
CA ASP A 672 29.62 46.35 -5.81
C ASP A 672 29.49 47.86 -6.06
N ASN A 673 30.39 48.45 -6.86
CA ASN A 673 30.40 49.87 -7.23
C ASN A 673 30.28 50.80 -6.01
N TYR A 674 31.18 50.60 -5.05
CA TYR A 674 31.22 51.37 -3.81
C TYR A 674 31.46 52.85 -4.08
N GLN A 675 30.67 53.71 -3.44
CA GLN A 675 30.92 55.16 -3.38
C GLN A 675 30.72 55.68 -1.96
N ALA A 676 31.64 56.51 -1.48
CA ALA A 676 31.56 57.10 -0.14
C ALA A 676 30.28 57.93 0.07
N SER A 677 29.81 58.59 -0.99
CA SER A 677 28.59 59.39 -0.99
C SER A 677 27.98 59.38 -2.39
N ARG A 678 26.68 59.07 -2.48
CA ARG A 678 25.91 59.05 -3.73
C ARG A 678 24.66 59.89 -3.54
N VAL A 679 24.38 60.80 -4.48
CA VAL A 679 23.25 61.73 -4.40
C VAL A 679 22.19 61.35 -5.42
N PHE A 680 20.95 61.23 -4.96
CA PHE A 680 19.77 60.96 -5.79
C PHE A 680 18.82 62.15 -5.79
N GLN A 681 18.24 62.45 -6.96
CA GLN A 681 17.10 63.36 -7.05
C GLN A 681 15.84 62.66 -6.55
N GLN A 682 14.99 63.38 -5.82
CA GLN A 682 13.71 62.91 -5.30
C GLN A 682 12.55 63.53 -6.10
N ASN A 683 11.41 62.86 -6.12
CA ASN A 683 10.15 63.42 -6.60
C ASN A 683 9.09 63.42 -5.48
N GLU A 684 7.93 64.01 -5.76
CA GLU A 684 6.83 64.07 -4.79
C GLU A 684 6.15 62.72 -4.55
N GLN A 685 6.46 61.72 -5.38
CA GLN A 685 5.94 60.35 -5.29
C GLN A 685 6.89 59.39 -4.57
N THR A 686 8.08 59.85 -4.16
CA THR A 686 9.09 59.01 -3.52
C THR A 686 8.52 58.35 -2.26
N LYS A 687 8.68 57.03 -2.19
CA LYS A 687 8.10 56.16 -1.18
C LYS A 687 9.11 55.87 -0.08
N TYR A 688 8.71 56.01 1.19
CA TYR A 688 9.58 55.72 2.33
C TYR A 688 8.96 54.65 3.22
N TYR A 689 9.75 53.64 3.59
CA TYR A 689 9.33 52.55 4.46
C TYR A 689 10.32 52.32 5.58
N TYR A 690 9.83 51.96 6.77
CA TYR A 690 10.65 51.49 7.89
C TYR A 690 10.07 50.17 8.40
N ASN A 691 10.85 49.08 8.31
CA ASN A 691 10.43 47.72 8.67
C ASN A 691 9.03 47.36 8.13
N GLY A 692 8.82 47.65 6.84
CA GLY A 692 7.57 47.37 6.13
C GLY A 692 6.46 48.41 6.29
N GLN A 693 6.55 49.33 7.25
CA GLN A 693 5.52 50.37 7.43
C GLN A 693 5.83 51.64 6.63
N ARG A 694 4.81 52.19 5.97
CA ARG A 694 4.93 53.45 5.23
C ARG A 694 5.18 54.63 6.19
N VAL A 695 6.22 55.41 5.93
CA VAL A 695 6.59 56.59 6.74
C VAL A 695 6.72 57.84 5.87
N THR A 696 6.79 59.01 6.52
CA THR A 696 7.00 60.29 5.82
C THR A 696 8.48 60.62 5.68
N ALA A 697 8.84 61.46 4.71
CA ALA A 697 10.22 61.96 4.56
C ALA A 697 10.71 62.68 5.82
N ASP A 698 9.82 63.36 6.54
CA ASP A 698 10.09 64.00 7.82
C ASP A 698 10.44 63.01 8.93
N TYR A 699 9.75 61.87 8.97
CA TYR A 699 10.05 60.81 9.91
C TYR A 699 11.44 60.23 9.66
N VAL A 700 11.76 59.95 8.39
CA VAL A 700 13.08 59.46 7.96
C VAL A 700 14.18 60.43 8.43
N ARG A 701 14.02 61.73 8.17
CA ARG A 701 14.99 62.76 8.57
C ARG A 701 15.21 62.84 10.07
N LYS A 702 14.12 62.74 10.86
CA LYS A 702 14.17 62.93 12.32
C LYS A 702 14.68 61.70 13.07
N PHE A 703 14.33 60.51 12.61
CA PHE A 703 14.46 59.29 13.42
C PHE A 703 15.33 58.20 12.79
N LEU A 704 15.48 58.17 11.47
CA LEU A 704 16.21 57.09 10.77
C LEU A 704 17.62 57.51 10.34
N TYR A 705 18.06 58.71 10.73
CA TYR A 705 19.41 59.22 10.50
C TYR A 705 20.40 58.60 11.50
N SER A 706 20.78 57.34 11.26
CA SER A 706 21.77 56.61 12.06
C SER A 706 22.81 55.93 11.17
N LYS A 707 24.04 55.81 11.68
CA LYS A 707 25.13 55.05 11.05
C LYS A 707 24.86 53.54 11.05
N ASP A 708 23.97 53.07 11.92
CA ASP A 708 23.64 51.65 12.07
C ASP A 708 22.42 51.23 11.24
N MET A 709 21.73 52.18 10.62
CA MET A 709 20.59 51.92 9.74
C MET A 709 21.04 51.70 8.30
N THR A 710 20.55 50.62 7.70
CA THR A 710 20.73 50.35 6.26
C THR A 710 19.46 50.71 5.51
N GLY A 711 19.60 51.59 4.52
CA GLY A 711 18.55 51.91 3.55
C GLY A 711 18.79 51.20 2.23
N TYR A 712 17.73 50.60 1.68
CA TYR A 712 17.66 50.08 0.32
C TYR A 712 16.93 51.09 -0.55
N ALA A 713 17.64 51.72 -1.46
CA ALA A 713 17.13 52.71 -2.39
C ALA A 713 16.88 52.07 -3.76
N VAL A 714 15.69 52.29 -4.30
CA VAL A 714 15.29 51.91 -5.66
C VAL A 714 15.22 53.18 -6.48
N THR A 715 16.03 53.28 -7.53
CA THR A 715 15.97 54.38 -8.48
C THR A 715 15.36 53.91 -9.77
N THR A 716 14.62 54.79 -10.45
CA THR A 716 14.05 54.54 -11.77
C THR A 716 14.71 55.46 -12.79
N GLN A 717 14.86 54.96 -14.02
CA GLN A 717 15.47 55.75 -15.09
C GLN A 717 14.56 56.92 -15.51
N PHE A 718 15.13 58.14 -15.58
CA PHE A 718 14.43 59.37 -15.95
C PHE A 718 15.30 60.22 -16.89
N TYR A 719 14.93 60.27 -18.18
CA TYR A 719 15.75 60.83 -19.26
C TYR A 719 17.18 60.25 -19.28
N SER A 720 18.21 61.09 -19.10
CA SER A 720 19.62 60.70 -19.08
C SER A 720 20.17 60.42 -17.67
N GLY A 721 19.32 60.36 -16.65
CA GLY A 721 19.72 60.15 -15.26
C GLY A 721 18.77 59.24 -14.47
N GLU A 722 18.96 59.16 -13.16
CA GLU A 722 18.16 58.34 -12.25
C GLU A 722 17.42 59.20 -11.23
N ILE A 723 16.19 58.81 -10.88
CA ILE A 723 15.39 59.44 -9.83
C ILE A 723 15.01 58.41 -8.77
N LEU A 724 14.96 58.81 -7.50
CA LEU A 724 14.61 57.93 -6.39
C LEU A 724 13.10 57.64 -6.37
N ASP A 725 12.73 56.37 -6.52
CA ASP A 725 11.34 55.90 -6.40
C ASP A 725 11.03 55.46 -4.97
N THR A 726 11.82 54.53 -4.43
CA THR A 726 11.53 53.92 -3.12
C THR A 726 12.76 53.88 -2.23
N LEU A 727 12.59 54.12 -0.94
CA LEU A 727 13.62 53.97 0.09
C LEU A 727 13.06 53.15 1.27
N SER A 728 13.62 51.96 1.48
CA SER A 728 13.20 51.04 2.53
C SER A 728 14.29 50.85 3.58
N PHE A 729 13.97 51.19 4.83
CA PHE A 729 14.88 51.12 5.96
C PHE A 729 14.70 49.83 6.74
N ARG A 730 15.82 49.18 7.07
CA ARG A 730 15.86 47.94 7.82
C ARG A 730 16.92 47.99 8.92
N ASP A 731 16.60 47.49 10.10
CA ASP A 731 17.43 47.58 11.32
C ASP A 731 17.97 46.24 11.83
N SER A 732 17.68 45.13 11.16
CA SER A 732 18.21 43.80 11.49
C SER A 732 19.42 43.43 10.61
N ARG A 733 20.06 42.31 10.92
CA ARG A 733 21.23 41.82 10.16
C ARG A 733 20.81 41.30 8.79
N GLU A 734 21.52 41.74 7.75
CA GLU A 734 21.36 41.26 6.38
C GLU A 734 21.91 39.84 6.22
N THR A 735 21.16 38.95 5.56
CA THR A 735 21.64 37.63 5.10
C THR A 735 21.22 37.43 3.66
N MET A 736 22.20 37.33 2.75
CA MET A 736 21.93 37.03 1.33
C MET A 736 21.85 35.51 1.15
N LEU A 737 20.70 35.02 0.69
CA LEU A 737 20.53 33.62 0.34
C LEU A 737 21.12 33.35 -1.05
N ALA A 738 21.51 32.08 -1.28
CA ALA A 738 21.79 31.62 -2.63
C ALA A 738 20.52 31.75 -3.49
N ARG A 739 20.71 31.93 -4.80
CA ARG A 739 19.58 31.86 -5.74
C ARG A 739 18.98 30.47 -5.71
N ASP A 740 17.67 30.42 -5.69
CA ASP A 740 16.91 29.19 -5.62
C ASP A 740 15.53 29.39 -6.24
N ARG A 741 14.86 28.29 -6.60
CA ARG A 741 13.50 28.35 -7.13
C ARG A 741 12.51 28.63 -6.02
N ILE A 742 11.57 29.52 -6.30
CA ILE A 742 10.38 29.66 -5.49
C ILE A 742 9.56 28.36 -5.64
N GLU A 743 9.38 27.62 -4.56
CA GLU A 743 8.61 26.38 -4.53
C GLU A 743 7.12 26.68 -4.34
N THR A 744 6.80 27.57 -3.40
CA THR A 744 5.42 28.00 -3.16
C THR A 744 5.34 29.50 -2.98
N VAL A 745 4.23 30.10 -3.42
CA VAL A 745 3.81 31.46 -3.13
C VAL A 745 2.43 31.37 -2.49
N ARG A 746 2.25 31.93 -1.30
CA ARG A 746 1.01 31.85 -0.51
C ARG A 746 0.62 33.21 0.04
N ASP A 747 -0.68 33.40 0.22
CA ASP A 747 -1.29 34.52 0.94
C ASP A 747 -0.79 35.91 0.48
N ASN A 748 -0.38 36.00 -0.80
CA ASN A 748 0.18 37.20 -1.44
C ASN A 748 1.30 37.93 -0.65
N SER A 749 1.98 37.22 0.26
CA SER A 749 3.00 37.80 1.14
C SER A 749 4.06 36.79 1.63
N ARG A 750 3.90 35.50 1.33
CA ARG A 750 4.80 34.43 1.81
C ARG A 750 5.28 33.55 0.68
N LEU A 751 6.56 33.18 0.70
CA LEU A 751 7.13 32.22 -0.26
C LEU A 751 8.02 31.18 0.42
N THR A 752 8.23 30.03 -0.22
CA THR A 752 9.27 29.06 0.13
C THR A 752 10.25 28.90 -1.04
N LEU A 753 11.49 28.51 -0.74
CA LEU A 753 12.49 28.17 -1.76
C LEU A 753 12.73 26.66 -1.74
N GLU A 754 13.08 26.04 -2.87
CA GLU A 754 13.22 24.58 -3.01
C GLU A 754 14.22 23.96 -1.99
N ASP A 755 15.36 24.62 -1.76
CA ASP A 755 16.38 24.20 -0.78
C ASP A 755 16.12 24.72 0.64
N ARG A 756 15.01 25.47 0.86
CA ARG A 756 14.64 26.07 2.14
C ARG A 756 13.15 25.89 2.48
N THR A 757 12.89 24.96 3.40
CA THR A 757 11.53 24.69 3.91
C THR A 757 10.96 25.80 4.81
N ALA A 758 11.80 26.67 5.36
CA ALA A 758 11.34 27.78 6.21
C ALA A 758 10.72 28.90 5.35
N PRO A 759 9.44 29.28 5.61
CA PRO A 759 8.75 30.27 4.81
C PRO A 759 9.35 31.67 5.00
N ILE A 760 9.60 32.34 3.89
CA ILE A 760 10.07 33.72 3.81
C ILE A 760 8.84 34.63 3.75
N GLN A 761 8.82 35.66 4.61
CA GLN A 761 7.77 36.66 4.68
C GLN A 761 8.20 37.93 3.95
N THR A 762 7.22 38.62 3.37
CA THR A 762 7.37 39.93 2.72
C THR A 762 6.40 40.93 3.34
N ASP A 763 6.72 42.21 3.21
CA ASP A 763 5.94 43.34 3.68
C ASP A 763 5.88 44.44 2.61
N ASP A 764 5.11 45.51 2.85
CA ASP A 764 4.95 46.61 1.88
C ASP A 764 6.27 47.36 1.59
N GLY A 765 7.29 47.19 2.43
CA GLY A 765 8.63 47.72 2.25
C GLY A 765 9.62 46.72 1.65
N THR A 766 9.18 45.50 1.27
CA THR A 766 10.01 44.53 0.54
C THR A 766 10.13 44.98 -0.90
N ILE A 767 11.37 45.11 -1.38
CA ILE A 767 11.63 45.49 -2.77
C ILE A 767 11.70 44.20 -3.60
N ILE A 768 10.85 44.11 -4.63
CA ILE A 768 10.79 42.93 -5.50
C ILE A 768 11.14 43.36 -6.92
N LEU A 769 12.21 42.77 -7.43
CA LEU A 769 12.66 42.93 -8.81
C LEU A 769 12.34 41.67 -9.60
N LYS A 770 11.87 41.85 -10.84
CA LYS A 770 11.78 40.77 -11.84
C LYS A 770 12.22 41.33 -13.18
N ASP A 771 13.24 40.70 -13.77
CA ASP A 771 13.84 41.11 -15.05
C ASP A 771 14.22 42.62 -15.08
N ASN A 772 14.89 43.10 -14.03
CA ASN A 772 15.28 44.52 -13.81
C ASN A 772 14.14 45.54 -13.64
N HIS A 773 12.90 45.08 -13.41
CA HIS A 773 11.76 45.94 -13.13
C HIS A 773 11.25 45.75 -11.70
N VAL A 774 10.77 46.82 -11.09
CA VAL A 774 10.07 46.75 -9.79
C VAL A 774 8.68 46.17 -10.02
N VAL A 775 8.38 45.06 -9.36
CA VAL A 775 7.09 44.36 -9.49
C VAL A 775 6.42 44.18 -8.13
N SER A 776 5.12 43.91 -8.14
CA SER A 776 4.41 43.54 -6.92
C SER A 776 4.65 42.07 -6.56
N PHE A 777 4.40 41.68 -5.29
CA PHE A 777 4.60 40.29 -4.84
C PHE A 777 3.80 39.27 -5.66
N GLY A 778 2.59 39.65 -6.10
CA GLY A 778 1.74 38.80 -6.95
C GLY A 778 2.35 38.44 -8.32
N SER A 779 3.41 39.12 -8.75
CA SER A 779 4.14 38.83 -9.99
C SER A 779 5.15 37.67 -9.82
N LEU A 780 5.39 37.20 -8.58
CA LEU A 780 6.20 36.03 -8.29
C LEU A 780 5.40 34.74 -8.55
N LEU A 781 6.06 33.74 -9.14
CA LEU A 781 5.46 32.46 -9.49
C LEU A 781 6.39 31.31 -9.09
N PRO A 782 5.88 30.14 -8.68
CA PRO A 782 6.65 28.92 -8.82
C PRO A 782 6.78 28.54 -10.31
N PRO A 783 7.96 28.20 -10.83
CA PRO A 783 9.26 28.07 -10.17
C PRO A 783 10.25 29.20 -10.51
N ASP A 784 9.87 30.47 -10.36
CA ASP A 784 10.72 31.66 -10.56
C ASP A 784 12.04 31.46 -9.80
N TYR A 785 13.14 31.80 -10.45
CA TYR A 785 14.46 31.70 -9.86
C TYR A 785 14.84 33.02 -9.20
N ALA A 786 14.84 33.01 -7.87
CA ALA A 786 14.91 34.22 -7.07
C ALA A 786 16.15 34.22 -6.16
N ARG A 787 16.81 35.37 -6.08
CA ARG A 787 17.68 35.72 -4.96
C ARG A 787 16.85 36.41 -3.90
N VAL A 788 17.00 35.99 -2.65
CA VAL A 788 16.37 36.67 -1.52
C VAL A 788 17.44 37.22 -0.58
N ILE A 789 17.35 38.51 -0.28
CA ILE A 789 18.11 39.14 0.80
C ILE A 789 17.18 39.29 2.00
N LEU A 790 17.50 38.55 3.06
CA LEU A 790 16.79 38.63 4.33
C LEU A 790 17.35 39.76 5.20
N ASN A 791 16.48 40.36 6.00
CA ASN A 791 16.86 41.28 7.06
C ASN A 791 16.10 40.88 8.34
N GLY A 792 16.76 40.12 9.23
CA GLY A 792 16.11 39.42 10.34
C GLY A 792 15.76 37.96 10.03
N GLU A 793 15.02 37.30 10.93
CA GLU A 793 14.63 35.89 10.74
C GLU A 793 13.50 35.77 9.70
N ASN A 794 13.85 35.24 8.52
CA ASN A 794 12.91 34.94 7.42
C ASN A 794 12.15 36.15 6.82
N GLN A 795 12.53 37.39 7.15
CA GLN A 795 11.92 38.60 6.58
C GLN A 795 12.71 39.07 5.36
N ALA A 796 12.09 39.16 4.18
CA ALA A 796 12.74 39.62 2.97
C ALA A 796 12.80 41.15 2.90
N ALA A 797 14.02 41.70 2.79
CA ALA A 797 14.21 43.10 2.42
C ALA A 797 14.21 43.29 0.90
N LEU A 798 14.78 42.32 0.17
CA LEU A 798 14.87 42.30 -1.28
C LEU A 798 14.56 40.90 -1.81
N ILE A 799 13.77 40.82 -2.87
CA ILE A 799 13.65 39.65 -3.73
C ILE A 799 14.01 40.07 -5.15
N GLU A 800 14.93 39.36 -5.79
CA GLU A 800 15.31 39.59 -7.18
C GLU A 800 15.10 38.30 -7.96
N VAL A 801 14.06 38.29 -8.80
CA VAL A 801 13.79 37.24 -9.78
C VAL A 801 14.62 37.53 -11.03
N THR A 802 15.39 36.52 -11.40
CA THR A 802 16.23 36.51 -12.59
C THR A 802 15.93 35.27 -13.41
N ALA A 803 16.22 35.28 -14.71
CA ALA A 803 16.18 34.07 -15.50
C ALA A 803 17.09 32.99 -14.89
N GLU A 804 16.57 31.77 -14.75
CA GLU A 804 17.34 30.66 -14.23
C GLU A 804 18.45 30.27 -15.22
N PRO A 805 19.69 29.98 -14.74
CA PRO A 805 20.73 29.41 -15.57
C PRO A 805 20.29 28.06 -16.16
N GLY A 806 19.95 28.05 -17.45
CA GLY A 806 19.68 26.84 -18.23
C GLY A 806 18.22 26.38 -18.29
N ASN A 807 17.22 27.26 -18.13
CA ASN A 807 15.81 26.86 -18.37
C ASN A 807 14.86 27.97 -18.90
N GLY A 808 15.37 29.03 -19.52
CA GLY A 808 14.55 29.89 -20.38
C GLY A 808 14.58 29.35 -21.82
N SER A 809 13.42 29.20 -22.47
CA SER A 809 13.16 28.58 -23.80
C SER A 809 13.63 27.12 -24.02
N LEU A 810 14.87 26.76 -23.68
CA LEU A 810 15.40 25.40 -23.82
C LEU A 810 15.02 24.51 -22.64
N GLN A 811 14.10 23.58 -22.88
CA GLN A 811 13.71 22.55 -21.94
C GLN A 811 14.54 21.28 -22.18
N ILE A 812 15.02 20.67 -21.10
CA ILE A 812 15.78 19.42 -21.16
C ILE A 812 14.86 18.28 -20.68
N PHE A 813 14.53 17.37 -21.59
CA PHE A 813 13.77 16.16 -21.29
C PHE A 813 14.66 14.93 -21.32
N ARG A 814 14.19 13.87 -20.69
CA ARG A 814 14.71 12.52 -20.86
C ARG A 814 13.55 11.58 -21.08
N GLY A 815 13.61 10.71 -22.07
CA GLY A 815 12.56 9.71 -22.23
C GLY A 815 12.88 8.64 -23.26
N ARG A 816 12.07 7.58 -23.21
CA ARG A 816 12.19 6.45 -24.12
C ARG A 816 11.44 6.74 -25.40
N ILE A 817 12.07 6.59 -26.56
CA ILE A 817 11.43 6.85 -27.85
C ILE A 817 10.45 5.73 -28.17
N ALA A 818 9.17 6.10 -28.30
CA ALA A 818 8.06 5.22 -28.68
C ALA A 818 7.98 5.03 -30.19
N LYS A 819 8.17 6.12 -30.92
CA LYS A 819 7.96 6.19 -32.37
C LYS A 819 8.81 7.29 -32.97
N ILE A 820 9.31 7.07 -34.18
CA ILE A 820 10.01 8.06 -34.97
C ILE A 820 9.23 8.26 -36.27
N ASN A 821 8.89 9.51 -36.57
CA ASN A 821 8.39 9.94 -37.87
C ASN A 821 9.59 10.52 -38.62
N GLU A 822 10.11 9.76 -39.58
CA GLU A 822 11.39 10.05 -40.25
C GLU A 822 11.48 11.49 -40.75
N MET A 823 12.59 12.15 -40.46
CA MET A 823 12.89 13.55 -40.82
C MET A 823 11.91 14.61 -40.25
N GLN A 824 10.87 14.21 -39.53
CA GLN A 824 9.80 15.12 -39.06
C GLN A 824 9.75 15.26 -37.53
N GLY A 825 9.95 14.17 -36.79
CA GLY A 825 9.73 14.19 -35.35
C GLY A 825 9.80 12.83 -34.69
N PHE A 826 9.65 12.79 -33.37
CA PHE A 826 9.61 11.55 -32.61
C PHE A 826 8.78 11.71 -31.34
N LYS A 827 8.21 10.61 -30.86
CA LYS A 827 7.34 10.57 -29.69
C LYS A 827 7.99 9.78 -28.57
N LEU A 828 7.90 10.28 -27.34
CA LEU A 828 8.34 9.59 -26.13
C LEU A 828 7.21 8.76 -25.51
N GLN A 829 7.53 7.59 -24.95
CA GLN A 829 6.59 6.72 -24.22
C GLN A 829 6.20 7.30 -22.85
N SER A 830 7.17 7.93 -22.21
CA SER A 830 7.06 8.77 -21.00
C SER A 830 8.28 9.68 -20.98
N ASN A 831 8.25 10.76 -20.22
CA ASN A 831 9.37 11.68 -20.15
C ASN A 831 9.64 12.13 -18.72
N ALA A 832 10.84 12.62 -18.46
CA ALA A 832 11.16 13.38 -17.28
C ALA A 832 11.76 14.71 -17.72
N ALA A 833 11.28 15.81 -17.16
CA ALA A 833 11.87 17.12 -17.36
C ALA A 833 12.99 17.32 -16.33
N LEU A 834 14.15 17.77 -16.77
CA LEU A 834 15.21 18.20 -15.87
C LEU A 834 14.83 19.54 -15.25
N LYS A 835 14.76 19.60 -13.92
CA LYS A 835 14.63 20.82 -13.13
C LYS A 835 15.79 20.88 -12.15
N GLY A 836 16.74 21.78 -12.40
CA GLY A 836 18.00 21.82 -11.64
C GLY A 836 18.80 20.52 -11.83
N MET A 837 18.92 19.72 -10.76
CA MET A 837 19.53 18.39 -10.78
C MET A 837 18.50 17.24 -10.78
N ASN A 838 17.21 17.56 -10.65
CA ASN A 838 16.15 16.60 -10.45
C ASN A 838 15.41 16.31 -11.75
N TRP A 839 15.22 15.02 -12.05
CA TRP A 839 14.35 14.59 -13.13
C TRP A 839 12.93 14.45 -12.63
N VAL A 840 12.05 15.36 -13.04
CA VAL A 840 10.63 15.34 -12.69
C VAL A 840 9.90 14.47 -13.70
N TYR A 841 9.51 13.29 -13.26
CA TYR A 841 8.80 12.33 -14.09
C TYR A 841 7.42 12.86 -14.50
N SER A 842 7.07 12.65 -15.77
CA SER A 842 5.76 12.87 -16.34
C SER A 842 5.36 11.64 -17.15
N PRO A 843 4.24 10.98 -16.79
CA PRO A 843 3.73 9.88 -17.59
C PRO A 843 3.16 10.34 -18.94
N ILE A 844 3.01 11.66 -19.14
CA ILE A 844 2.44 12.25 -20.35
C ILE A 844 3.40 12.00 -21.52
N LYS A 845 2.91 11.34 -22.58
CA LYS A 845 3.65 11.17 -23.82
C LYS A 845 3.88 12.52 -24.46
N ARG A 846 5.13 12.81 -24.84
CA ARG A 846 5.50 14.08 -25.46
C ARG A 846 6.07 13.83 -26.85
N GLU A 847 5.60 14.60 -27.81
CA GLU A 847 6.08 14.57 -29.19
C GLU A 847 6.99 15.76 -29.43
N PHE A 848 8.06 15.52 -30.17
CA PHE A 848 9.03 16.51 -30.57
C PHE A 848 9.13 16.57 -32.09
N GLU A 849 9.11 17.78 -32.62
CA GLU A 849 9.40 18.07 -34.01
C GLU A 849 10.91 18.08 -34.22
N MET A 850 11.35 17.64 -35.39
CA MET A 850 12.72 17.76 -35.85
C MET A 850 12.75 18.52 -37.17
N ASP A 851 13.81 19.29 -37.39
CA ASP A 851 14.10 19.89 -38.67
C ASP A 851 15.54 19.55 -39.12
N HIS A 852 15.97 20.12 -40.24
CA HIS A 852 17.31 19.89 -40.76
C HIS A 852 18.44 20.42 -39.85
N ASN A 853 18.13 21.18 -38.79
CA ASN A 853 19.09 21.68 -37.80
C ASN A 853 19.13 20.83 -36.53
N THR A 854 18.19 19.91 -36.33
CA THR A 854 18.18 19.00 -35.19
C THR A 854 19.44 18.13 -35.21
N ARG A 855 20.25 18.21 -34.15
CA ARG A 855 21.49 17.42 -34.04
C ARG A 855 21.24 16.17 -33.20
N ILE A 856 21.54 15.00 -33.77
CA ILE A 856 21.31 13.70 -33.13
C ILE A 856 22.65 13.05 -32.82
N TYR A 857 22.82 12.61 -31.58
CA TYR A 857 24.02 11.92 -31.10
C TYR A 857 23.62 10.55 -30.57
N SER A 858 24.28 9.51 -31.06
CA SER A 858 24.07 8.12 -30.64
C SER A 858 25.42 7.45 -30.38
N GLY A 859 25.60 6.91 -29.17
CA GLY A 859 26.86 6.26 -28.76
C GLY A 859 28.09 7.14 -28.98
N GLU A 860 28.87 6.81 -30.01
CA GLU A 860 30.20 7.38 -30.28
C GLU A 860 30.22 8.71 -31.05
N GLY A 861 29.07 9.30 -31.39
CA GLY A 861 29.06 10.64 -31.96
C GLY A 861 27.79 11.07 -32.69
N PHE A 862 27.94 12.12 -33.49
CA PHE A 862 26.88 12.68 -34.32
C PHE A 862 26.45 11.69 -35.42
N ILE A 863 25.13 11.53 -35.59
CA ILE A 863 24.55 10.75 -36.69
C ILE A 863 23.70 11.64 -37.59
N ASN A 864 23.68 11.34 -38.88
CA ASN A 864 22.80 12.02 -39.82
C ASN A 864 21.33 11.66 -39.50
N GLN A 865 20.42 12.63 -39.62
CA GLN A 865 19.00 12.47 -39.31
C GLN A 865 18.34 11.32 -40.11
N SER A 866 18.80 11.05 -41.34
CA SER A 866 18.32 9.91 -42.15
C SER A 866 18.63 8.53 -41.56
N LYS A 867 19.55 8.45 -40.59
CA LYS A 867 19.87 7.22 -39.86
C LYS A 867 19.10 7.08 -38.54
N PHE A 868 18.34 8.09 -38.15
CA PHE A 868 17.51 8.05 -36.95
C PHE A 868 16.16 7.39 -37.28
N LEU A 869 16.16 6.06 -37.32
CA LEU A 869 15.06 5.24 -37.83
C LEU A 869 14.45 4.33 -36.76
N SER A 870 13.21 3.91 -37.02
CA SER A 870 12.48 2.92 -36.21
C SER A 870 12.70 1.48 -36.65
N TYR A 871 13.45 1.25 -37.73
CA TYR A 871 13.73 -0.04 -38.33
C TYR A 871 15.16 -0.09 -38.90
N GLY A 872 15.67 -1.31 -39.14
CA GLY A 872 17.05 -1.55 -39.62
C GLY A 872 17.94 -2.20 -38.55
N GLU A 873 19.23 -2.38 -38.86
CA GLU A 873 20.19 -3.04 -37.96
C GLU A 873 20.43 -2.27 -36.65
N VAL A 874 20.30 -0.94 -36.66
CA VAL A 874 20.36 -0.09 -35.47
C VAL A 874 19.07 0.69 -35.35
N THR A 875 18.15 0.20 -34.51
CA THR A 875 16.93 0.92 -34.18
C THR A 875 17.15 1.95 -33.06
N HIS A 876 16.45 3.08 -33.17
CA HIS A 876 16.43 4.13 -32.16
C HIS A 876 15.12 4.15 -31.35
N THR A 877 14.16 3.26 -31.65
CA THR A 877 13.00 3.01 -30.78
C THR A 877 13.41 2.22 -29.54
N ASP A 878 12.66 2.39 -28.46
CA ASP A 878 12.89 1.82 -27.14
C ASP A 878 14.22 2.20 -26.46
N LYS A 879 15.03 3.07 -27.06
CA LYS A 879 16.20 3.68 -26.43
C LYS A 879 15.83 4.97 -25.70
N VAL A 880 16.65 5.34 -24.71
CA VAL A 880 16.43 6.52 -23.86
C VAL A 880 17.37 7.64 -24.26
N TYR A 881 16.80 8.80 -24.57
CA TYR A 881 17.52 9.99 -24.99
C TYR A 881 17.31 11.13 -24.00
N ASN A 882 18.29 12.02 -23.90
CA ASN A 882 18.10 13.38 -23.43
C ASN A 882 17.72 14.25 -24.64
N ILE A 883 16.68 15.06 -24.53
CA ILE A 883 16.15 15.92 -25.59
C ILE A 883 16.28 17.35 -25.10
N ILE A 884 16.97 18.19 -25.85
CA ILE A 884 17.03 19.63 -25.60
C ILE A 884 16.15 20.28 -26.64
N SER A 885 15.05 20.87 -26.19
CA SER A 885 13.99 21.39 -27.05
C SER A 885 13.64 22.83 -26.75
N ASP A 886 13.29 23.58 -27.78
CA ASP A 886 12.58 24.84 -27.66
C ASP A 886 11.08 24.58 -27.95
N GLY A 887 10.25 24.61 -26.90
CA GLY A 887 8.86 24.18 -26.98
C GLY A 887 8.68 22.73 -27.42
N ALA A 888 8.15 22.53 -28.63
CA ALA A 888 7.99 21.22 -29.26
C ALA A 888 9.15 20.86 -30.20
N LYS A 889 10.01 21.81 -30.59
CA LYS A 889 11.11 21.57 -31.52
C LYS A 889 12.33 21.02 -30.78
N ALA A 890 12.78 19.81 -31.13
CA ALA A 890 14.03 19.25 -30.63
C ALA A 890 15.22 19.88 -31.36
N ASN A 891 16.08 20.58 -30.61
CA ASN A 891 17.35 21.09 -31.13
C ASN A 891 18.45 20.02 -31.04
N TYR A 892 18.44 19.24 -29.96
CA TYR A 892 19.40 18.15 -29.76
C TYR A 892 18.72 16.90 -29.22
N VAL A 893 19.14 15.74 -29.72
CA VAL A 893 18.68 14.42 -29.28
C VAL A 893 19.92 13.60 -28.93
N LEU A 894 20.16 13.37 -27.65
CA LEU A 894 21.43 12.84 -27.14
C LEU A 894 21.23 11.49 -26.45
N GLU A 895 21.83 10.43 -27.00
CA GLU A 895 21.90 9.14 -26.32
C GLU A 895 22.92 9.24 -25.18
N GLN A 896 22.44 9.55 -23.99
CA GLN A 896 23.28 9.78 -22.80
C GLN A 896 22.82 8.91 -21.64
N PRO A 897 23.74 8.52 -20.73
CA PRO A 897 23.39 7.80 -19.51
C PRO A 897 22.48 8.64 -18.62
N TYR A 898 21.89 8.01 -17.61
CA TYR A 898 21.00 8.72 -16.70
C TYR A 898 21.81 9.59 -15.73
N LEU A 899 21.89 10.89 -16.02
CA LEU A 899 22.70 11.84 -15.26
C LEU A 899 21.99 12.19 -13.95
N GLN A 900 22.47 11.64 -12.83
CA GLN A 900 21.87 11.86 -11.51
C GLN A 900 22.83 12.52 -10.52
N GLU A 901 24.11 12.61 -10.88
CA GLU A 901 25.17 13.21 -10.09
C GLU A 901 25.56 14.56 -10.69
N GLY A 902 26.12 15.44 -9.87
CA GLY A 902 26.48 16.80 -10.28
C GLY A 902 27.72 17.29 -9.57
N VAL A 903 28.53 18.05 -10.30
CA VAL A 903 29.73 18.73 -9.78
C VAL A 903 29.65 20.19 -10.18
N LYS A 904 29.86 21.10 -9.24
CA LYS A 904 29.83 22.56 -9.46
C LYS A 904 31.06 23.20 -8.85
N GLY A 905 31.66 24.18 -9.51
CA GLY A 905 32.78 24.95 -8.96
C GLY A 905 33.23 26.08 -9.87
N THR A 906 34.19 26.88 -9.41
CA THR A 906 34.75 28.00 -10.19
C THR A 906 35.91 27.52 -11.04
N ILE A 907 35.88 27.82 -12.35
CA ILE A 907 36.94 27.48 -13.30
C ILE A 907 38.21 28.25 -12.93
N TYR A 908 39.33 27.54 -12.75
CA TYR A 908 40.65 28.17 -12.54
C TYR A 908 41.65 27.85 -13.66
N ALA A 909 41.43 26.79 -14.44
CA ALA A 909 42.22 26.47 -15.63
C ALA A 909 41.42 25.62 -16.62
N ILE A 910 41.74 25.75 -17.91
CA ILE A 910 41.20 24.92 -19.00
C ILE A 910 42.39 24.48 -19.84
N ASP A 911 42.63 23.19 -19.95
CA ASP A 911 43.74 22.62 -20.75
C ASP A 911 43.33 21.30 -21.41
N GLY A 912 44.30 20.61 -22.02
CA GLY A 912 44.10 19.33 -22.72
C GLY A 912 43.57 18.22 -21.82
N ASP A 913 43.80 18.29 -20.51
CA ASP A 913 43.36 17.28 -19.55
C ASP A 913 41.92 17.51 -19.06
N GLY A 914 41.33 18.68 -19.35
CA GLY A 914 39.93 19.00 -19.02
C GLY A 914 39.74 20.40 -18.43
N ILE A 915 38.59 20.59 -17.78
CA ILE A 915 38.21 21.85 -17.13
C ILE A 915 38.47 21.72 -15.63
N LYS A 916 39.40 22.50 -15.10
CA LYS A 916 39.81 22.43 -13.69
C LYS A 916 39.03 23.46 -12.88
N ILE A 917 38.30 22.98 -11.87
CA ILE A 917 37.44 23.79 -11.01
C ILE A 917 37.90 23.72 -9.54
N LYS A 918 37.73 24.83 -8.82
CA LYS A 918 37.97 24.99 -7.38
C LYS A 918 36.68 25.39 -6.66
N ASP A 919 36.71 25.40 -5.33
CA ASP A 919 35.53 25.66 -4.49
C ASP A 919 34.39 24.69 -4.84
N VAL A 920 34.75 23.41 -4.96
CA VAL A 920 33.88 22.39 -5.55
C VAL A 920 32.79 21.94 -4.60
N PHE A 921 31.57 21.94 -5.12
CA PHE A 921 30.39 21.33 -4.54
C PHE A 921 29.94 20.15 -5.40
N VAL A 922 29.37 19.16 -4.73
CA VAL A 922 28.87 17.93 -5.34
C VAL A 922 27.47 17.67 -4.86
N TYR A 923 26.61 17.20 -5.75
CA TYR A 923 25.20 17.01 -5.48
C TYR A 923 24.97 15.69 -4.73
N GLN A 924 24.41 15.75 -3.52
CA GLN A 924 23.98 14.57 -2.78
C GLN A 924 22.53 14.24 -3.11
N ARG A 925 22.32 13.28 -4.01
CA ARG A 925 21.00 12.85 -4.47
C ARG A 925 20.02 12.51 -3.34
N ALA A 926 20.48 11.82 -2.29
CA ALA A 926 19.62 11.39 -1.19
C ALA A 926 19.08 12.56 -0.35
N GLN A 927 19.85 13.65 -0.25
CA GLN A 927 19.49 14.83 0.52
C GLN A 927 18.95 15.97 -0.36
N LYS A 928 19.04 15.82 -1.68
CA LYS A 928 18.77 16.83 -2.69
C LYS A 928 19.51 18.15 -2.42
N LYS A 929 20.78 18.07 -2.02
CA LYS A 929 21.57 19.25 -1.62
C LYS A 929 22.96 19.23 -2.21
N TRP A 930 23.50 20.41 -2.49
CA TRP A 930 24.91 20.59 -2.81
C TRP A 930 25.74 20.64 -1.53
N VAL A 931 26.77 19.81 -1.46
CA VAL A 931 27.71 19.78 -0.32
C VAL A 931 29.12 20.03 -0.81
N PRO A 932 30.00 20.65 0.01
CA PRO A 932 31.40 20.81 -0.37
C PRO A 932 32.05 19.44 -0.56
N LEU A 933 32.84 19.28 -1.62
CA LEU A 933 33.57 18.03 -1.90
C LEU A 933 34.57 17.70 -0.78
N SER A 934 35.22 18.72 -0.22
CA SER A 934 36.16 18.59 0.90
C SER A 934 36.31 19.91 1.65
N LEU A 935 36.51 19.85 2.96
CA LEU A 935 36.76 21.01 3.83
C LEU A 935 38.22 21.49 3.79
N SER A 936 39.17 20.66 3.30
CA SER A 936 40.60 20.98 3.30
C SER A 936 41.15 21.30 1.91
N ASN A 937 40.64 20.64 0.85
CA ASN A 937 41.05 20.91 -0.52
C ASN A 937 39.93 20.56 -1.52
N SER A 938 39.25 21.57 -2.03
CA SER A 938 38.05 21.43 -2.86
C SER A 938 38.34 21.80 -4.33
N TYR A 939 39.01 20.90 -5.05
CA TYR A 939 39.18 20.98 -6.51
C TYR A 939 38.76 19.68 -7.20
N ALA A 940 38.40 19.79 -8.48
CA ALA A 940 38.03 18.68 -9.35
C ALA A 940 38.42 18.98 -10.81
N VAL A 941 38.57 17.92 -11.61
CA VAL A 941 38.83 18.01 -13.05
C VAL A 941 37.64 17.42 -13.80
N LEU A 942 37.02 18.23 -14.65
CA LEU A 942 35.90 17.81 -15.48
C LEU A 942 36.39 17.46 -16.89
N THR A 943 36.30 16.19 -17.27
CA THR A 943 36.49 15.76 -18.66
C THR A 943 35.19 15.96 -19.45
N VAL A 944 35.30 16.20 -20.76
CA VAL A 944 34.15 16.56 -21.61
C VAL A 944 33.81 15.38 -22.50
N HIS A 945 32.63 14.78 -22.31
CA HIS A 945 32.17 13.69 -23.17
C HIS A 945 31.95 14.16 -24.61
N ALA A 946 32.05 13.27 -25.61
CA ALA A 946 31.90 13.62 -27.03
C ALA A 946 30.53 14.20 -27.39
N SER A 947 29.47 13.79 -26.67
CA SER A 947 28.11 14.33 -26.82
C SER A 947 27.79 15.47 -25.85
N ALA A 948 28.81 16.04 -25.19
CA ALA A 948 28.57 17.07 -24.20
C ALA A 948 28.05 18.36 -24.83
N LEU A 949 27.10 19.00 -24.14
CA LEU A 949 26.61 20.33 -24.47
C LEU A 949 26.95 21.32 -23.37
N PHE A 950 27.32 22.54 -23.78
CA PHE A 950 27.54 23.67 -22.90
C PHE A 950 26.38 24.65 -23.04
N PHE A 951 25.88 25.13 -21.92
CA PHE A 951 24.75 26.05 -21.86
C PHE A 951 25.21 27.33 -21.16
N ARG A 952 25.04 28.46 -21.86
CA ARG A 952 25.23 29.81 -21.32
C ARG A 952 24.01 30.63 -21.71
N GLU A 953 23.40 31.31 -20.75
CA GLU A 953 22.26 32.22 -21.01
C GLU A 953 21.19 31.59 -21.91
N ASN A 954 20.87 30.31 -21.64
CA ASN A 954 19.87 29.55 -22.39
C ASN A 954 20.17 29.35 -23.89
N LYS A 955 21.45 29.33 -24.27
CA LYS A 955 21.89 28.93 -25.60
C LYS A 955 22.95 27.85 -25.47
N ALA A 956 22.90 26.88 -26.39
CA ALA A 956 23.99 25.95 -26.55
C ALA A 956 25.22 26.71 -27.08
N THR A 957 26.34 26.60 -26.38
CA THR A 957 27.62 27.22 -26.75
C THR A 957 28.70 26.17 -26.92
N GLU A 958 29.86 26.60 -27.41
CA GLU A 958 31.04 25.75 -27.53
C GLU A 958 31.88 25.80 -26.26
N LYS A 959 32.66 24.74 -26.01
CA LYS A 959 33.60 24.64 -24.88
C LYS A 959 34.54 25.85 -24.81
N ASP A 960 34.96 26.35 -25.96
CA ASP A 960 35.93 27.46 -26.07
C ASP A 960 35.35 28.82 -25.61
N SER A 961 34.03 28.88 -25.37
CA SER A 961 33.39 30.06 -24.78
C SER A 961 33.61 30.20 -23.26
N LEU A 962 34.15 29.17 -22.59
CA LEU A 962 34.36 29.18 -21.14
C LEU A 962 35.53 30.09 -20.75
N LYS A 963 35.37 30.84 -19.65
CA LYS A 963 36.40 31.74 -19.12
C LYS A 963 36.81 31.34 -17.71
N VAL A 964 38.09 31.56 -17.41
CA VAL A 964 38.61 31.43 -16.04
C VAL A 964 37.89 32.43 -15.13
N GLY A 965 37.44 31.96 -13.97
CA GLY A 965 36.66 32.73 -12.99
C GLY A 965 35.15 32.47 -13.04
N GLU A 966 34.63 31.80 -14.08
CA GLU A 966 33.21 31.46 -14.19
C GLU A 966 32.84 30.25 -13.34
N VAL A 967 31.59 30.18 -12.88
CA VAL A 967 31.06 29.02 -12.17
C VAL A 967 30.51 28.04 -13.19
N LEU A 968 30.96 26.79 -13.12
CA LEU A 968 30.53 25.73 -14.01
C LEU A 968 29.87 24.63 -13.20
N ARG A 969 28.66 24.25 -13.59
CA ARG A 969 27.96 23.06 -13.12
C ARG A 969 27.97 22.00 -14.22
N ALA A 970 28.46 20.82 -13.93
CA ALA A 970 28.42 19.66 -14.80
C ALA A 970 27.53 18.57 -14.23
N MET A 971 26.64 18.02 -15.05
CA MET A 971 25.93 16.78 -14.75
C MET A 971 26.76 15.58 -15.19
N THR A 972 26.92 14.63 -14.29
CA THR A 972 27.81 13.48 -14.42
C THR A 972 27.07 12.20 -14.02
N THR A 973 27.73 11.06 -14.21
CA THR A 973 27.30 9.75 -13.69
C THR A 973 28.08 9.30 -12.45
N LYS A 974 29.08 10.10 -12.02
CA LYS A 974 30.07 9.71 -11.03
C LYS A 974 29.87 10.47 -9.73
N ASP A 975 29.61 9.74 -8.65
CA ASP A 975 29.65 10.27 -7.28
C ASP A 975 31.10 10.58 -6.90
N LEU A 976 31.44 11.86 -6.99
CA LEU A 976 32.80 12.33 -6.77
C LEU A 976 33.21 12.30 -5.29
N ILE A 977 32.27 12.35 -4.34
CA ILE A 977 32.59 12.18 -2.90
C ILE A 977 33.16 10.78 -2.68
N LYS A 978 32.44 9.78 -3.21
CA LYS A 978 32.84 8.38 -3.09
C LYS A 978 34.17 8.12 -3.80
N SER A 979 34.34 8.64 -5.02
CA SER A 979 35.60 8.53 -5.78
C SER A 979 36.81 9.08 -5.03
N VAL A 980 36.69 10.28 -4.45
CA VAL A 980 37.79 10.89 -3.69
C VAL A 980 38.10 10.08 -2.43
N LYS A 981 37.09 9.52 -1.76
CA LYS A 981 37.29 8.68 -0.58
C LYS A 981 37.98 7.36 -0.91
N ASP A 982 37.61 6.73 -2.01
CA ASP A 982 38.03 5.36 -2.32
C ASP A 982 39.39 5.30 -3.05
N SER A 983 39.67 6.26 -3.94
CA SER A 983 40.87 6.22 -4.80
C SER A 983 41.62 7.55 -4.91
N SER A 984 41.21 8.58 -4.15
CA SER A 984 41.71 9.96 -4.29
C SER A 984 41.50 10.58 -5.68
N ASP A 985 40.72 9.93 -6.55
CA ASP A 985 40.44 10.41 -7.90
C ASP A 985 39.41 11.53 -7.89
N ARG A 986 39.81 12.68 -8.44
CA ARG A 986 39.06 13.94 -8.51
C ARG A 986 38.55 14.26 -9.91
N THR A 987 38.59 13.29 -10.81
CA THR A 987 38.11 13.43 -12.19
C THR A 987 36.65 13.01 -12.30
N ALA A 988 35.84 13.76 -13.06
CA ALA A 988 34.48 13.37 -13.42
C ALA A 988 34.17 13.75 -14.86
N GLU A 989 33.58 12.83 -15.60
CA GLU A 989 33.14 13.09 -16.98
C GLU A 989 31.79 13.81 -16.99
N GLY A 990 31.74 14.97 -17.63
CA GLY A 990 30.54 15.78 -17.76
C GLY A 990 29.85 15.61 -19.11
N TYR A 991 28.51 15.60 -19.07
CA TYR A 991 27.65 15.40 -20.23
C TYR A 991 26.78 16.64 -20.54
N LEU A 992 26.34 17.37 -19.51
CA LEU A 992 25.65 18.63 -19.65
C LEU A 992 26.34 19.65 -18.74
N PHE A 993 26.85 20.72 -19.34
CA PHE A 993 27.59 21.77 -18.68
C PHE A 993 26.78 23.06 -18.68
N PHE A 994 26.57 23.63 -17.51
CA PHE A 994 25.83 24.87 -17.30
C PHE A 994 26.81 25.90 -16.75
N VAL A 995 27.04 26.96 -17.53
CA VAL A 995 27.78 28.13 -17.08
C VAL A 995 26.81 28.94 -16.22
N GLU A 996 27.04 28.92 -14.90
CA GLU A 996 26.23 29.62 -13.92
C GLU A 996 26.78 31.04 -13.73
N GLN A 997 25.87 32.02 -13.73
CA GLN A 997 26.21 33.44 -13.58
C GLN A 997 26.43 33.85 -12.13
#